data_AF-A0A7H9GIM6-F1
#
_entry.id   AF-A0A7H9GIM6-F1
#
_cell.length_a   1.000
_cell.length_b   1.000
_cell.length_c   1.000
_cell.angle_alpha   90.00
_cell.angle_beta   90.00
_cell.angle_gamma   90.00
#
_symmetry.space_group_name_H-M   'P 1'
#
loop_
_entity.id
_entity.type
_entity.pdbx_description
1 polymer ?
#
loop_
_entity_poly.entity_id
_entity_poly.type
_entity_poly.pdbx_seq_one_letter_code
_entity_poly.pdbx_strand_id
1 'polypeptide(L)'
;MIRLSTLLLAPPVGKRLSERYLDYRQHGASWLSAALGCLWASLAWAFMPLETPRWQAIRERHGEFFPHINPHRPRPLDPIRYLLQAVWLLATRAPEPDKKINWRSLAALEGVHGRYAQWLEKLPEKVNARTGHLDKHKELGHLNPKIRRLILGTITFFSLILALLCITQPFNPLSQFIFLLLLWGVALLVRRIPGRFSALMLIVLSLTVSCRYIWWRYTSTLNWDDPVSLVCGIILLFAETYAWVVLVLGYFQVVWPLNRQPVPLPEDMAQWPTVDIFVPTYNEDLNVVKNTIYASQGIDWPKDKINIWILDDGGREEFRQFAKDVGVHYIARTTHEHAKAGNINNALKYAKGEFVSIFDCDHVPTRSFLQMTMGWFLKEKELAMMQTPHHFFSPDPFERNLGRFRKTPNEGTLFYGLVQDGNDMWDATFFCGSCAVIRRGPLDEIGGIAVETVTEDAHTSLRLHRRGHTSAYMRIPQAAGLATESLSAHIGQRIRWARGMVQIFRLDNPLFGKGLKLAQRVCYVNAMLHFLSGIPRLIFLTAPLAFLLLHAYIIYAPALMIALFVLPHMIHASLTNSKIQGKYRHSFWSEIYETVLAWYIAPPTFVALINPHKGKFNVTAKGGLVEDEYVDWVISRPYIYLVLLNLVGVGVGIWRFMYGPENEILTVWVSVIWVFYNLIILGGAVAVSVESKQVRRSHRVEMSMPAAIARDDGHLFSCTVHDYSDGGLGVKIHGEAQVLESQHVKLLLKRGQQEYAFPVRVARVNGSEVGLQLLPLSNQQHIDFVQCTFARADTWALWQDSFPEDKPMESLLDILKLGFRGYRHLAEFSPPSVKVIFRSLTMLVAWFVSFIPRRPERAAATLSAEPAMAQQ
;
A
#
# COMPACT_ATOMS: atom_id res chain seq x y z
N MET A 1 24.08 48.93 1.26
CA MET A 1 22.61 49.04 1.37
C MET A 1 22.20 50.35 2.03
N ILE A 2 22.43 50.57 3.34
CA ILE A 2 21.97 51.79 4.05
C ILE A 2 22.51 53.11 3.45
N ARG A 3 23.77 53.15 3.00
CA ARG A 3 24.36 54.32 2.30
C ARG A 3 23.90 54.52 0.84
N LEU A 4 23.38 53.47 0.20
CA LEU A 4 22.88 53.51 -1.18
C LEU A 4 21.40 53.92 -1.23
N SER A 5 20.62 53.50 -0.23
CA SER A 5 19.20 53.89 -0.10
C SER A 5 19.00 55.38 0.17
N THR A 6 19.96 56.05 0.82
CA THR A 6 19.92 57.49 1.08
C THR A 6 20.21 58.35 -0.15
N LEU A 7 20.78 57.77 -1.21
CA LEU A 7 21.12 58.45 -2.46
C LEU A 7 20.04 58.30 -3.54
N LEU A 8 19.23 57.24 -3.49
CA LEU A 8 18.29 56.85 -4.54
C LEU A 8 16.81 56.94 -4.15
N LEU A 9 16.49 57.08 -2.85
CA LEU A 9 15.11 57.04 -2.36
C LEU A 9 14.77 58.28 -1.54
N ALA A 10 13.53 58.74 -1.64
CA ALA A 10 13.03 59.85 -0.83
C ALA A 10 13.26 59.57 0.68
N PRO A 11 13.63 60.57 1.49
CA PRO A 11 13.94 60.42 2.92
C PRO A 11 12.93 59.57 3.73
N PRO A 12 11.59 59.73 3.58
CA PRO A 12 10.63 58.90 4.30
C PRO A 12 10.65 57.41 3.88
N VAL A 13 10.95 57.13 2.61
CA VAL A 13 11.05 55.76 2.06
C VAL A 13 12.32 55.08 2.57
N GLY A 14 13.45 55.80 2.58
CA GLY A 14 14.71 55.33 3.15
C GLY A 14 14.58 54.96 4.63
N LYS A 15 13.88 55.79 5.42
CA LYS A 15 13.63 55.53 6.85
C LYS A 15 12.79 54.26 7.06
N ARG A 16 11.70 54.09 6.32
CA ARG A 16 10.83 52.89 6.40
C ARG A 16 11.55 51.59 5.98
N LEU A 17 12.42 51.65 4.98
CA LEU A 17 13.23 50.49 4.58
C LEU A 17 14.29 50.14 5.63
N SER A 18 14.85 51.14 6.31
CA SER A 18 15.77 50.93 7.43
C SER A 18 15.07 50.27 8.62
N GLU A 19 13.87 50.74 8.98
CA GLU A 19 13.04 50.13 10.03
C GLU A 19 12.71 48.67 9.69
N ARG A 20 12.30 48.40 8.44
CA ARG A 20 12.01 47.03 7.97
C ARG A 20 13.24 46.13 7.95
N TYR A 21 14.41 46.65 7.56
CA TYR A 21 15.66 45.89 7.62
C TYR A 21 16.01 45.51 9.07
N LEU A 22 15.83 46.43 10.02
CA LEU A 22 16.05 46.17 11.44
C LEU A 22 15.07 45.13 11.99
N ASP A 23 13.78 45.23 11.64
CA ASP A 23 12.75 44.24 11.98
C ASP A 23 13.14 42.83 11.51
N TYR A 24 13.62 42.70 10.26
CA TYR A 24 14.09 41.43 9.71
C TYR A 24 15.30 40.87 10.49
N ARG A 25 16.24 41.73 10.89
CA ARG A 25 17.42 41.33 11.65
C ARG A 25 17.06 40.90 13.08
N GLN A 26 16.12 41.58 13.73
CA GLN A 26 15.61 41.23 15.07
C GLN A 26 14.90 39.88 15.08
N HIS A 27 14.16 39.55 14.01
CA HIS A 27 13.50 38.25 13.85
C HIS A 27 14.43 37.15 13.28
N GLY A 28 15.74 37.37 13.29
CA GLY A 28 16.75 36.34 12.98
C GLY A 28 16.97 36.06 11.49
N ALA A 29 16.73 37.03 10.61
CA ALA A 29 17.11 36.93 9.19
C ALA A 29 18.61 37.24 9.00
N SER A 30 19.26 36.54 8.05
CA SER A 30 20.65 36.84 7.67
C SER A 30 20.75 38.24 7.03
N TRP A 31 21.94 38.85 7.00
CA TRP A 31 22.12 40.17 6.38
C TRP A 31 21.74 40.16 4.90
N LEU A 32 22.07 39.07 4.18
CA LEU A 32 21.75 38.88 2.77
C LEU A 32 20.23 38.72 2.58
N SER A 33 19.58 37.92 3.43
CA SER A 33 18.13 37.71 3.36
C SER A 33 17.36 38.99 3.68
N ALA A 34 17.81 39.75 4.67
CA ALA A 34 17.20 41.03 5.04
C ALA A 34 17.38 42.07 3.91
N ALA A 35 18.56 42.10 3.27
CA ALA A 35 18.82 42.98 2.14
C ALA A 35 17.94 42.64 0.93
N LEU A 36 17.89 41.36 0.54
CA LEU A 36 17.03 40.88 -0.53
C LEU A 36 15.55 41.09 -0.21
N GLY A 37 15.12 40.84 1.03
CA GLY A 37 13.75 41.10 1.47
C GLY A 37 13.34 42.56 1.30
N CYS A 38 14.23 43.50 1.65
CA CYS A 38 13.99 44.93 1.41
C CYS A 38 13.95 45.26 -0.09
N LEU A 39 14.86 44.70 -0.91
CA LEU A 39 14.85 44.86 -2.37
C LEU A 39 13.53 44.37 -2.99
N TRP A 40 13.07 43.18 -2.60
CA TRP A 40 11.81 42.62 -3.08
C TRP A 40 10.60 43.42 -2.63
N ALA A 41 10.59 43.93 -1.39
CA ALA A 41 9.54 44.80 -0.91
C ALA A 41 9.48 46.12 -1.71
N SER A 42 10.64 46.71 -2.06
CA SER A 42 10.72 47.89 -2.91
C SER A 42 10.22 47.62 -4.33
N LEU A 43 10.62 46.49 -4.94
CA LEU A 43 10.14 46.09 -6.27
C LEU A 43 8.63 45.82 -6.26
N ALA A 44 8.12 45.15 -5.22
CA ALA A 44 6.69 44.90 -5.07
C ALA A 44 5.89 46.21 -4.99
N TRP A 45 6.38 47.21 -4.27
CA TRP A 45 5.76 48.54 -4.22
C TRP A 45 5.89 49.32 -5.54
N ALA A 46 6.97 49.13 -6.30
CA ALA A 46 7.17 49.82 -7.57
C ALA A 46 6.29 49.26 -8.70
N PHE A 47 6.02 47.95 -8.69
CA PHE A 47 5.34 47.25 -9.80
C PHE A 47 3.92 46.78 -9.47
N MET A 48 3.51 46.76 -8.20
CA MET A 48 2.16 46.35 -7.80
C MET A 48 1.49 47.47 -6.99
N PRO A 49 0.20 47.76 -7.26
CA PRO A 49 -0.55 48.80 -6.53
C PRO A 49 -1.02 48.27 -5.17
N LEU A 50 -0.08 48.05 -4.27
CA LEU A 50 -0.27 47.43 -2.95
C LEU A 50 -1.18 48.27 -2.02
N GLU A 51 -1.42 49.53 -2.36
CA GLU A 51 -2.31 50.45 -1.67
C GLU A 51 -3.79 50.21 -1.98
N THR A 52 -4.10 49.44 -3.03
CA THR A 52 -5.50 49.16 -3.37
C THR A 52 -6.16 48.26 -2.30
N PRO A 53 -7.48 48.43 -2.05
CA PRO A 53 -8.20 47.64 -1.04
C PRO A 53 -8.07 46.12 -1.21
N ARG A 54 -7.87 45.66 -2.45
CA ARG A 54 -7.70 44.23 -2.78
C ARG A 54 -6.36 43.68 -2.28
N TRP A 55 -5.27 44.41 -2.50
CA TRP A 55 -3.94 44.01 -2.03
C TRP A 55 -3.82 44.16 -0.51
N GLN A 56 -4.48 45.16 0.08
CA GLN A 56 -4.59 45.30 1.53
C GLN A 56 -5.30 44.10 2.16
N ALA A 57 -6.45 43.67 1.61
CA ALA A 57 -7.17 42.48 2.09
C ALA A 57 -6.34 41.18 2.00
N ILE A 58 -5.54 41.01 0.95
CA ILE A 58 -4.62 39.86 0.81
C ILE A 58 -3.50 39.93 1.84
N ARG A 59 -2.97 41.14 2.11
CA ARG A 59 -1.88 41.36 3.07
C ARG A 59 -2.34 41.17 4.51
N GLU A 60 -3.56 41.57 4.85
CA GLU A 60 -4.16 41.32 6.17
C GLU A 60 -4.39 39.82 6.42
N ARG A 61 -4.79 39.08 5.38
CA ARG A 61 -4.96 37.62 5.41
C ARG A 61 -3.71 36.86 4.99
N HIS A 62 -2.54 37.47 5.08
CA HIS A 62 -1.28 36.87 4.63
C HIS A 62 -1.00 35.53 5.33
N GLY A 63 -1.23 35.46 6.64
CA GLY A 63 -1.04 34.24 7.43
C GLY A 63 -1.95 33.09 6.99
N GLU A 64 -3.13 33.37 6.44
CA GLU A 64 -4.04 32.36 5.91
C GLU A 64 -3.59 31.85 4.54
N PHE A 65 -3.22 32.74 3.63
CA PHE A 65 -2.85 32.37 2.25
C PHE A 65 -1.42 31.84 2.13
N PHE A 66 -0.51 32.30 2.98
CA PHE A 66 0.93 32.00 2.92
C PHE A 66 1.49 31.51 4.29
N PRO A 67 0.91 30.47 4.91
CA PRO A 67 1.22 30.08 6.30
C PRO A 67 2.66 29.56 6.52
N HIS A 68 3.39 29.23 5.45
CA HIS A 68 4.76 28.75 5.52
C HIS A 68 5.82 29.84 5.26
N ILE A 69 5.40 31.06 4.94
CA ILE A 69 6.30 32.18 4.67
C ILE A 69 6.14 33.18 5.81
N ASN A 70 7.22 33.46 6.54
CA ASN A 70 7.19 34.43 7.62
C ASN A 70 7.54 35.83 7.07
N PRO A 71 6.61 36.81 7.10
CA PRO A 71 6.85 38.13 6.53
C PRO A 71 7.92 38.95 7.28
N HIS A 72 8.16 38.62 8.55
CA HIS A 72 9.18 39.25 9.40
C HIS A 72 10.54 38.57 9.33
N ARG A 73 10.63 37.38 8.74
CA ARG A 73 11.90 36.64 8.60
C ARG A 73 12.08 36.18 7.14
N PRO A 74 12.35 37.11 6.21
CA PRO A 74 12.46 36.78 4.80
C PRO A 74 13.65 35.84 4.56
N ARG A 75 13.48 34.96 3.57
CA ARG A 75 14.53 34.09 3.03
C ARG A 75 14.84 34.50 1.58
N PRO A 76 16.05 34.22 1.06
CA PRO A 76 16.50 34.73 -0.23
C PRO A 76 15.57 34.42 -1.42
N LEU A 77 14.89 33.27 -1.39
CA LEU A 77 14.01 32.77 -2.45
C LEU A 77 12.52 32.79 -2.09
N ASP A 78 12.11 33.63 -1.14
CA ASP A 78 10.68 33.79 -0.81
C ASP A 78 9.80 34.22 -1.99
N PRO A 79 10.26 35.05 -2.96
CA PRO A 79 9.45 35.34 -4.16
C PRO A 79 9.00 34.09 -4.91
N ILE A 80 9.88 33.08 -5.01
CA ILE A 80 9.55 31.80 -5.65
C ILE A 80 8.53 31.04 -4.79
N ARG A 81 8.66 31.06 -3.45
CA ARG A 81 7.68 30.44 -2.54
C ARG A 81 6.30 31.09 -2.66
N TYR A 82 6.24 32.42 -2.72
CA TYR A 82 5.00 33.17 -2.98
C TYR A 82 4.39 32.80 -4.32
N LEU A 83 5.20 32.70 -5.38
CA LEU A 83 4.74 32.31 -6.71
C LEU A 83 4.17 30.89 -6.72
N LEU A 84 4.90 29.91 -6.18
CA LEU A 84 4.46 28.50 -6.12
C LEU A 84 3.17 28.35 -5.32
N GLN A 85 3.07 29.03 -4.16
CA GLN A 85 1.85 29.04 -3.35
C GLN A 85 0.68 29.71 -4.09
N ALA A 86 0.91 30.83 -4.78
CA ALA A 86 -0.12 31.52 -5.53
C ALA A 86 -0.65 30.67 -6.69
N VAL A 87 0.24 30.06 -7.47
CA VAL A 87 -0.12 29.12 -8.55
C VAL A 87 -0.91 27.94 -8.00
N TRP A 88 -0.49 27.39 -6.86
CA TRP A 88 -1.19 26.30 -6.19
C TRP A 88 -2.58 26.71 -5.70
N LEU A 89 -2.73 27.89 -5.08
CA LEU A 89 -4.03 28.42 -4.65
C LEU A 89 -4.99 28.65 -5.83
N LEU A 90 -4.46 29.08 -6.98
CA LEU A 90 -5.23 29.24 -8.21
C LEU A 90 -5.67 27.89 -8.81
N ALA A 91 -4.80 26.88 -8.76
CA ALA A 91 -5.09 25.54 -9.31
C ALA A 91 -5.99 24.68 -8.41
N THR A 92 -6.03 24.96 -7.10
CA THR A 92 -6.72 24.12 -6.10
C THR A 92 -7.94 24.77 -5.44
N ARG A 93 -8.24 26.03 -5.75
CA ARG A 93 -9.47 26.68 -5.26
C ARG A 93 -10.71 25.95 -5.80
N ALA A 94 -11.40 25.24 -4.90
CA ALA A 94 -12.77 24.84 -5.14
C ALA A 94 -13.64 26.11 -5.27
N PRO A 95 -14.65 26.12 -6.16
CA PRO A 95 -15.59 27.23 -6.23
C PRO A 95 -16.31 27.34 -4.87
N GLU A 96 -16.21 28.49 -4.20
CA GLU A 96 -17.05 28.78 -3.04
C GLU A 96 -18.49 28.93 -3.53
N PRO A 97 -19.47 28.20 -2.97
CA PRO A 97 -20.86 28.62 -3.08
C PRO A 97 -21.00 29.91 -2.26
N ASP A 98 -21.60 30.93 -2.88
CA ASP A 98 -21.89 32.25 -2.29
C ASP A 98 -20.74 33.25 -2.17
N LYS A 99 -20.40 33.85 -3.33
CA LYS A 99 -20.24 35.31 -3.44
C LYS A 99 -20.40 35.75 -4.89
N LYS A 100 -21.52 36.42 -5.19
CA LYS A 100 -21.72 37.11 -6.48
C LYS A 100 -20.73 38.26 -6.60
N ILE A 101 -19.58 38.03 -7.24
CA ILE A 101 -18.62 39.08 -7.56
C ILE A 101 -18.97 39.66 -8.92
N ASN A 102 -19.26 40.97 -8.94
CA ASN A 102 -19.80 41.70 -10.07
C ASN A 102 -18.68 42.23 -10.98
N TRP A 103 -17.96 41.34 -11.68
CA TRP A 103 -16.98 41.72 -12.73
C TRP A 103 -17.36 41.05 -14.05
N ARG A 104 -18.01 41.82 -14.94
CA ARG A 104 -18.59 41.33 -16.22
C ARG A 104 -17.60 40.64 -17.17
N SER A 105 -16.29 40.85 -17.03
CA SER A 105 -15.26 40.20 -17.86
C SER A 105 -14.75 38.85 -17.31
N LEU A 106 -14.82 38.61 -16.00
CA LEU A 106 -14.45 37.33 -15.37
C LEU A 106 -15.66 36.43 -15.15
N ALA A 107 -16.88 36.96 -15.05
CA ALA A 107 -18.11 36.17 -14.97
C ALA A 107 -18.34 35.28 -16.21
N ALA A 108 -17.82 35.67 -17.37
CA ALA A 108 -17.83 34.83 -18.57
C ALA A 108 -16.89 33.63 -18.41
N LEU A 109 -15.69 33.82 -17.85
CA LEU A 109 -14.69 32.78 -17.61
C LEU A 109 -15.04 31.88 -16.42
N GLU A 110 -15.54 32.44 -15.31
CA GLU A 110 -16.07 31.69 -14.18
C GLU A 110 -17.37 30.96 -14.55
N GLY A 111 -18.23 31.57 -15.37
CA GLY A 111 -19.40 30.92 -15.93
C GLY A 111 -19.05 29.81 -16.92
N VAL A 112 -17.96 29.93 -17.68
CA VAL A 112 -17.44 28.84 -18.53
C VAL A 112 -16.78 27.77 -17.69
N HIS A 113 -15.98 28.11 -16.69
CA HIS A 113 -15.34 27.15 -15.79
C HIS A 113 -16.37 26.42 -14.93
N GLY A 114 -17.39 27.11 -14.43
CA GLY A 114 -18.52 26.55 -13.69
C GLY A 114 -19.40 25.68 -14.57
N ARG A 115 -19.72 26.12 -15.81
CA ARG A 115 -20.42 25.28 -16.79
C ARG A 115 -19.59 24.08 -17.21
N TYR A 116 -18.28 24.22 -17.36
CA TYR A 116 -17.35 23.15 -17.70
C TYR A 116 -17.22 22.15 -16.54
N ALA A 117 -17.11 22.62 -15.30
CA ALA A 117 -17.09 21.78 -14.10
C ALA A 117 -18.41 21.03 -13.91
N GLN A 118 -19.55 21.72 -14.03
CA GLN A 118 -20.88 21.09 -13.98
C GLN A 118 -21.13 20.14 -15.15
N TRP A 119 -20.66 20.48 -16.36
CA TRP A 119 -20.73 19.59 -17.51
C TRP A 119 -19.87 18.34 -17.28
N LEU A 120 -18.65 18.50 -16.75
CA LEU A 120 -17.74 17.42 -16.37
C LEU A 120 -18.31 16.53 -15.27
N GLU A 121 -18.98 17.10 -14.26
CA GLU A 121 -19.62 16.36 -13.17
C GLU A 121 -20.86 15.59 -13.64
N LYS A 122 -21.64 16.16 -14.56
CA LYS A 122 -22.82 15.50 -15.17
C LYS A 122 -22.47 14.54 -16.30
N LEU A 123 -21.24 14.55 -16.81
CA LEU A 123 -20.79 13.69 -17.91
C LEU A 123 -20.80 12.20 -17.53
N PRO A 124 -20.26 11.79 -16.36
CA PRO A 124 -20.42 10.45 -15.81
C PRO A 124 -21.85 9.92 -15.83
N GLU A 125 -22.80 10.70 -15.32
CA GLU A 125 -24.22 10.29 -15.22
C GLU A 125 -24.85 10.14 -16.61
N LYS A 126 -24.58 11.09 -17.51
CA LYS A 126 -25.08 11.02 -18.90
C LYS A 126 -24.49 9.86 -19.69
N VAL A 127 -23.20 9.56 -19.51
CA VAL A 127 -22.55 8.42 -20.16
C VAL A 127 -23.09 7.13 -19.58
N ASN A 128 -23.14 6.97 -18.24
CA ASN A 128 -23.69 5.78 -17.60
C ASN A 128 -25.16 5.53 -17.96
N ALA A 129 -26.00 6.57 -18.01
CA ALA A 129 -27.39 6.44 -18.43
C ALA A 129 -27.50 5.98 -19.90
N ARG A 130 -26.57 6.43 -20.77
CA ARG A 130 -26.50 6.02 -22.16
C ARG A 130 -25.84 4.66 -22.37
N THR A 131 -24.90 4.21 -21.54
CA THR A 131 -24.17 2.95 -21.74
C THR A 131 -24.62 1.82 -20.82
N GLY A 132 -25.44 2.09 -19.80
CA GLY A 132 -25.92 1.08 -18.86
C GLY A 132 -26.75 -0.04 -19.50
N HIS A 133 -27.30 0.17 -20.70
CA HIS A 133 -27.96 -0.88 -21.48
C HIS A 133 -26.97 -1.85 -22.14
N LEU A 134 -25.74 -1.42 -22.45
CA LEU A 134 -24.68 -2.26 -23.04
C LEU A 134 -24.15 -3.30 -22.04
N ASP A 135 -24.21 -3.02 -20.74
CA ASP A 135 -23.86 -3.98 -19.68
C ASP A 135 -24.89 -5.12 -19.57
N LYS A 136 -26.15 -4.89 -19.98
CA LYS A 136 -27.24 -5.88 -19.90
C LYS A 136 -27.47 -6.64 -21.20
N HIS A 137 -27.22 -6.02 -22.35
CA HIS A 137 -27.34 -6.66 -23.65
C HIS A 137 -25.95 -7.00 -24.19
N LYS A 138 -25.61 -8.30 -24.18
CA LYS A 138 -24.49 -8.83 -24.97
C LYS A 138 -24.83 -8.57 -26.45
N GLU A 139 -24.47 -7.42 -26.98
CA GLU A 139 -24.86 -6.97 -28.33
C GLU A 139 -24.42 -7.92 -29.45
N LEU A 140 -23.43 -8.78 -29.21
CA LEU A 140 -22.99 -9.83 -30.15
C LEU A 140 -23.38 -11.25 -29.71
N GLY A 141 -24.18 -11.37 -28.64
CA GLY A 141 -24.60 -12.66 -28.05
C GLY A 141 -25.52 -13.46 -28.97
N HIS A 142 -26.27 -12.79 -29.83
CA HIS A 142 -27.21 -13.39 -30.79
C HIS A 142 -26.53 -13.89 -32.09
N LEU A 143 -25.28 -13.47 -32.35
CA LEU A 143 -24.53 -13.89 -33.52
C LEU A 143 -23.90 -15.28 -33.32
N ASN A 144 -23.75 -16.02 -34.42
CA ASN A 144 -23.02 -17.29 -34.43
C ASN A 144 -21.62 -17.11 -33.80
N PRO A 145 -21.18 -17.97 -32.86
CA PRO A 145 -19.87 -17.87 -32.20
C PRO A 145 -18.69 -17.73 -33.16
N LYS A 146 -18.74 -18.36 -34.35
CA LYS A 146 -17.70 -18.24 -35.38
C LYS A 146 -17.66 -16.83 -35.99
N ILE A 147 -18.82 -16.29 -36.33
CA ILE A 147 -18.96 -14.93 -36.88
C ILE A 147 -18.53 -13.89 -35.84
N ARG A 148 -18.95 -14.05 -34.58
CA ARG A 148 -18.51 -13.17 -33.49
C ARG A 148 -17.00 -13.18 -33.31
N ARG A 149 -16.36 -14.36 -33.32
CA ARG A 149 -14.89 -14.46 -33.24
C ARG A 149 -14.22 -13.82 -34.45
N LEU A 150 -14.77 -13.97 -35.65
CA LEU A 150 -14.24 -13.33 -36.86
C LEU A 150 -14.32 -11.79 -36.78
N ILE A 151 -15.48 -11.25 -36.40
CA ILE A 151 -15.68 -9.80 -36.24
C ILE A 151 -14.73 -9.25 -35.17
N LEU A 152 -14.73 -9.84 -33.97
CA LEU A 152 -13.85 -9.42 -32.89
C LEU A 152 -12.38 -9.54 -33.28
N GLY A 153 -11.98 -10.65 -33.92
CA GLY A 153 -10.62 -10.85 -34.42
C GLY A 153 -10.21 -9.80 -35.45
N THR A 154 -11.11 -9.42 -36.35
CA THR A 154 -10.88 -8.36 -37.35
C THR A 154 -10.71 -7.00 -36.69
N ILE A 155 -11.59 -6.64 -35.76
CA ILE A 155 -11.49 -5.39 -34.99
C ILE A 155 -10.18 -5.35 -34.19
N THR A 156 -9.83 -6.45 -33.51
CA THR A 156 -8.58 -6.55 -32.75
C THR A 156 -7.36 -6.41 -33.68
N PHE A 157 -7.37 -7.06 -34.85
CA PHE A 157 -6.27 -6.97 -35.83
C PHE A 157 -6.03 -5.53 -36.31
N PHE A 158 -7.07 -4.84 -36.77
CA PHE A 158 -6.94 -3.44 -37.19
C PHE A 158 -6.59 -2.49 -36.03
N SER A 159 -7.11 -2.76 -34.83
CA SER A 159 -6.75 -1.98 -33.64
C SER A 159 -5.27 -2.16 -33.26
N LEU A 160 -4.72 -3.37 -33.40
CA LEU A 160 -3.30 -3.64 -33.17
C LEU A 160 -2.41 -2.95 -34.22
N ILE A 161 -2.83 -2.93 -35.49
CA ILE A 161 -2.13 -2.16 -36.55
C ILE A 161 -2.11 -0.67 -36.19
N LEU A 162 -3.25 -0.11 -35.81
CA LEU A 162 -3.34 1.31 -35.43
C LEU A 162 -2.47 1.60 -34.20
N ALA A 163 -2.50 0.73 -33.19
CA ALA A 163 -1.64 0.86 -32.01
C ALA A 163 -0.15 0.81 -32.39
N LEU A 164 0.24 -0.12 -33.26
CA LEU A 164 1.61 -0.24 -33.75
C LEU A 164 2.07 1.04 -34.47
N LEU A 165 1.22 1.63 -35.31
CA LEU A 165 1.50 2.91 -35.97
C LEU A 165 1.68 4.04 -34.94
N CYS A 166 0.77 4.15 -33.96
CA CYS A 166 0.87 5.14 -32.89
C CYS A 166 2.14 4.98 -32.03
N ILE A 167 2.59 3.75 -31.82
CA ILE A 167 3.78 3.44 -31.02
C ILE A 167 5.07 3.74 -31.80
N THR A 168 5.14 3.33 -33.06
CA THR A 168 6.40 3.29 -33.82
C THR A 168 6.69 4.56 -34.61
N GLN A 169 5.67 5.36 -34.95
CA GLN A 169 5.85 6.54 -35.80
C GLN A 169 6.76 7.60 -35.15
N PRO A 170 7.90 7.98 -35.76
CA PRO A 170 8.76 9.02 -35.23
C PRO A 170 8.06 10.38 -35.35
N PHE A 171 7.97 11.11 -34.24
CA PHE A 171 7.44 12.47 -34.22
C PHE A 171 8.55 13.47 -33.96
N ASN A 172 8.43 14.66 -34.55
CA ASN A 172 9.22 15.80 -34.10
C ASN A 172 8.81 16.18 -32.65
N PRO A 173 9.64 16.93 -31.91
CA PRO A 173 9.36 17.24 -30.51
C PRO A 173 8.01 17.95 -30.27
N LEU A 174 7.59 18.83 -31.19
CA LEU A 174 6.33 19.56 -31.09
C LEU A 174 5.12 18.64 -31.28
N SER A 175 5.13 17.80 -32.31
CA SER A 175 4.09 16.81 -32.58
C SER A 175 4.00 15.79 -31.44
N GLN A 176 5.13 15.36 -30.89
CA GLN A 176 5.19 14.50 -29.70
C GLN A 176 4.52 15.19 -28.50
N PHE A 177 4.87 16.45 -28.23
CA PHE A 177 4.27 17.22 -27.15
C PHE A 177 2.75 17.36 -27.30
N ILE A 178 2.26 17.74 -28.49
CA ILE A 178 0.83 17.89 -28.77
C ILE A 178 0.10 16.56 -28.59
N PHE A 179 0.64 15.47 -29.15
CA PHE A 179 0.05 14.14 -29.05
C PHE A 179 -0.12 13.71 -27.59
N LEU A 180 0.92 13.89 -26.77
CA LEU A 180 0.89 13.51 -25.36
C LEU A 180 -0.02 14.42 -24.53
N LEU A 181 -0.08 15.72 -24.85
CA LEU A 181 -0.99 16.65 -24.19
C LEU A 181 -2.46 16.28 -24.48
N LEU A 182 -2.78 15.87 -25.71
CA LEU A 182 -4.10 15.37 -26.07
C LEU A 182 -4.44 14.07 -25.33
N LEU A 183 -3.53 13.08 -25.32
CA LEU A 183 -3.74 11.83 -24.59
C LEU A 183 -3.92 12.08 -23.09
N TRP A 184 -3.15 13.00 -22.51
CA TRP A 184 -3.28 13.38 -21.11
C TRP A 184 -4.63 14.04 -20.83
N GLY A 185 -5.07 14.96 -21.70
CA GLY A 185 -6.40 15.57 -21.64
C GLY A 185 -7.52 14.52 -21.67
N VAL A 186 -7.45 13.57 -22.60
CA VAL A 186 -8.39 12.44 -22.67
C VAL A 186 -8.34 11.61 -21.37
N ALA A 187 -7.16 11.26 -20.89
CA ALA A 187 -7.02 10.46 -19.68
C ALA A 187 -7.62 11.16 -18.44
N LEU A 188 -7.47 12.49 -18.31
CA LEU A 188 -8.09 13.28 -17.24
C LEU A 188 -9.62 13.28 -17.31
N LEU A 189 -10.20 13.34 -18.51
CA LEU A 189 -11.65 13.24 -18.71
C LEU A 189 -12.14 11.83 -18.34
N VAL A 190 -11.48 10.80 -18.86
CA VAL A 190 -11.86 9.39 -18.68
C VAL A 190 -11.77 8.96 -17.22
N ARG A 191 -10.75 9.42 -16.49
CA ARG A 191 -10.54 9.07 -15.06
C ARG A 191 -11.75 9.41 -14.18
N ARG A 192 -12.51 10.46 -14.53
CA ARG A 192 -13.71 10.88 -13.79
C ARG A 192 -14.93 10.00 -14.05
N ILE A 193 -14.94 9.23 -15.14
CA ILE A 193 -16.04 8.33 -15.45
C ILE A 193 -15.95 7.11 -14.49
N PRO A 194 -17.02 6.79 -13.72
CA PRO A 194 -17.08 5.61 -12.89
C PRO A 194 -17.28 4.35 -13.75
N GLY A 195 -17.01 3.18 -13.17
CA GLY A 195 -17.19 1.89 -13.84
C GLY A 195 -15.94 1.32 -14.50
N ARG A 196 -16.10 0.13 -15.08
CA ARG A 196 -14.99 -0.70 -15.60
C ARG A 196 -14.46 -0.21 -16.94
N PHE A 197 -15.34 0.34 -17.79
CA PHE A 197 -14.96 0.84 -19.12
C PHE A 197 -13.88 1.94 -19.06
N SER A 198 -13.98 2.86 -18.09
CA SER A 198 -12.99 3.92 -17.92
C SER A 198 -11.62 3.38 -17.50
N ALA A 199 -11.59 2.35 -16.64
CA ALA A 199 -10.36 1.66 -16.28
C ALA A 199 -9.69 0.98 -17.48
N LEU A 200 -10.46 0.28 -18.32
CA LEU A 200 -9.97 -0.35 -19.55
C LEU A 200 -9.40 0.68 -20.53
N MET A 201 -10.10 1.80 -20.73
CA MET A 201 -9.62 2.85 -21.62
C MET A 201 -8.33 3.51 -21.09
N LEU A 202 -8.21 3.72 -19.77
CA LEU A 202 -6.96 4.19 -19.16
C LEU A 202 -5.82 3.18 -19.34
N ILE A 203 -6.07 1.88 -19.21
CA ILE A 203 -5.08 0.83 -19.51
C ILE A 203 -4.59 0.96 -20.95
N VAL A 204 -5.48 1.08 -21.93
CA VAL A 204 -5.11 1.22 -23.35
C VAL A 204 -4.27 2.49 -23.60
N LEU A 205 -4.67 3.63 -23.02
CA LEU A 205 -3.92 4.88 -23.13
C LEU A 205 -2.53 4.75 -22.49
N SER A 206 -2.46 4.16 -21.29
CA SER A 206 -1.21 3.90 -20.57
C SER A 206 -0.28 2.98 -21.36
N LEU A 207 -0.80 1.88 -21.89
CA LEU A 207 -0.04 0.95 -22.73
C LEU A 207 0.48 1.62 -23.99
N THR A 208 -0.32 2.45 -24.65
CA THR A 208 0.09 3.17 -25.86
C THR A 208 1.28 4.09 -25.59
N VAL A 209 1.19 4.92 -24.54
CA VAL A 209 2.29 5.85 -24.17
C VAL A 209 3.52 5.09 -23.69
N SER A 210 3.33 4.03 -22.89
CA SER A 210 4.43 3.22 -22.34
C SER A 210 5.15 2.40 -23.41
N CYS A 211 4.42 1.85 -24.38
CA CYS A 211 5.02 1.14 -25.51
C CYS A 211 5.76 2.11 -26.44
N ARG A 212 5.23 3.32 -26.65
CA ARG A 212 5.93 4.38 -27.39
C ARG A 212 7.23 4.80 -26.68
N TYR A 213 7.21 4.90 -25.35
CA TYR A 213 8.39 5.16 -24.52
C TYR A 213 9.46 4.10 -24.72
N ILE A 214 9.12 2.83 -24.49
CA ILE A 214 10.11 1.74 -24.57
C ILE A 214 10.62 1.54 -26.01
N TRP A 215 9.77 1.74 -27.03
CA TRP A 215 10.17 1.72 -28.43
C TRP A 215 11.21 2.80 -28.74
N TRP A 216 10.99 4.04 -28.27
CA TRP A 216 11.97 5.12 -28.39
C TRP A 216 13.29 4.79 -27.69
N ARG A 217 13.22 4.17 -26.50
CA ARG A 217 14.41 3.73 -25.78
C ARG A 217 15.25 2.74 -26.59
N TYR A 218 14.62 1.70 -27.14
CA TYR A 218 15.33 0.70 -27.96
C TYR A 218 15.93 1.24 -29.25
N THR A 219 15.25 2.18 -29.91
CA THR A 219 15.62 2.61 -31.27
C THR A 219 16.56 3.82 -31.31
N SER A 220 16.48 4.72 -30.33
CA SER A 220 17.00 6.09 -30.50
C SER A 220 17.93 6.58 -29.37
N THR A 221 18.20 5.79 -28.33
CA THR A 221 18.81 6.33 -27.09
C THR A 221 20.02 5.58 -26.55
N LEU A 222 20.46 4.53 -27.24
CA LEU A 222 21.71 3.84 -26.90
C LEU A 222 22.88 4.49 -27.64
N ASN A 223 23.97 4.74 -26.93
CA ASN A 223 25.22 5.23 -27.51
C ASN A 223 26.09 4.02 -27.88
N TRP A 224 26.27 3.75 -29.17
CA TRP A 224 27.08 2.62 -29.63
C TRP A 224 28.58 2.93 -29.67
N ASP A 225 28.96 4.20 -29.63
CA ASP A 225 30.33 4.65 -29.81
C ASP A 225 31.15 4.70 -28.50
N ASP A 226 30.47 4.71 -27.35
CA ASP A 226 31.11 4.67 -26.02
C ASP A 226 30.73 3.39 -25.25
N PRO A 227 31.68 2.45 -25.04
CA PRO A 227 31.40 1.18 -24.35
C PRO A 227 30.84 1.35 -22.92
N VAL A 228 31.30 2.36 -22.17
CA VAL A 228 30.84 2.55 -20.78
C VAL A 228 29.40 3.02 -20.78
N SER A 229 29.07 4.04 -21.58
CA SER A 229 27.69 4.49 -21.78
C SER A 229 26.79 3.39 -22.32
N LEU A 230 27.27 2.57 -23.26
CA LEU A 230 26.52 1.45 -23.81
C LEU A 230 26.16 0.43 -22.74
N VAL A 231 27.14 -0.02 -21.94
CA VAL A 231 26.91 -1.02 -20.88
C VAL A 231 25.94 -0.48 -19.83
N CYS A 232 26.18 0.73 -19.30
CA CYS A 232 25.27 1.33 -18.32
C CYS A 232 23.86 1.58 -18.92
N GLY A 233 23.78 1.99 -20.18
CA GLY A 233 22.54 2.19 -20.92
C GLY A 233 21.75 0.90 -21.13
N ILE A 234 22.41 -0.22 -21.45
CA ILE A 234 21.79 -1.55 -21.57
C ILE A 234 21.30 -2.04 -20.21
N ILE A 235 22.07 -1.84 -19.13
CA ILE A 235 21.66 -2.22 -17.77
C ILE A 235 20.38 -1.46 -17.37
N LEU A 236 20.31 -0.16 -17.64
CA LEU A 236 19.11 0.63 -17.40
C LEU A 236 17.94 0.16 -18.28
N LEU A 237 18.18 -0.04 -19.58
CA LEU A 237 17.16 -0.50 -20.53
C LEU A 237 16.59 -1.87 -20.12
N PHE A 238 17.42 -2.77 -19.58
CA PHE A 238 16.97 -4.05 -19.02
C PHE A 238 16.01 -3.83 -17.85
N ALA A 239 16.35 -2.94 -16.91
CA ALA A 239 15.47 -2.61 -15.78
C ALA A 239 14.14 -1.98 -16.23
N GLU A 240 14.19 -1.07 -17.21
CA GLU A 240 13.00 -0.43 -17.79
C GLU A 240 12.12 -1.42 -18.55
N THR A 241 12.73 -2.35 -19.29
CA THR A 241 12.04 -3.41 -20.02
C THR A 241 11.34 -4.35 -19.04
N TYR A 242 12.03 -4.75 -17.97
CA TYR A 242 11.41 -5.52 -16.89
C TYR A 242 10.19 -4.78 -16.31
N ALA A 243 10.33 -3.49 -15.99
CA ALA A 243 9.24 -2.71 -15.42
C ALA A 243 8.06 -2.60 -16.39
N TRP A 244 8.33 -2.41 -17.69
CA TRP A 244 7.33 -2.40 -18.74
C TRP A 244 6.62 -3.75 -18.88
N VAL A 245 7.35 -4.87 -18.85
CA VAL A 245 6.75 -6.22 -18.88
C VAL A 245 5.83 -6.42 -17.68
N VAL A 246 6.30 -6.13 -16.46
CA VAL A 246 5.47 -6.25 -15.24
C VAL A 246 4.25 -5.32 -15.29
N LEU A 247 4.37 -4.13 -15.86
CA LEU A 247 3.23 -3.22 -16.07
C LEU A 247 2.17 -3.85 -16.99
N VAL A 248 2.59 -4.39 -18.14
CA VAL A 248 1.69 -5.04 -19.11
C VAL A 248 1.00 -6.25 -18.48
N LEU A 249 1.77 -7.13 -17.83
CA LEU A 249 1.25 -8.33 -17.19
C LEU A 249 0.33 -7.97 -16.01
N GLY A 250 0.68 -6.94 -15.23
CA GLY A 250 -0.15 -6.42 -14.15
C GLY A 250 -1.50 -5.91 -14.66
N TYR A 251 -1.52 -5.14 -15.75
CA TYR A 251 -2.78 -4.69 -16.38
C TYR A 251 -3.62 -5.84 -16.90
N PHE A 252 -3.01 -6.85 -17.51
CA PHE A 252 -3.72 -8.07 -17.92
C PHE A 252 -4.35 -8.78 -16.72
N GLN A 253 -3.59 -8.93 -15.64
CA GLN A 253 -4.02 -9.62 -14.43
C GLN A 253 -5.22 -8.95 -13.77
N VAL A 254 -5.26 -7.62 -13.72
CA VAL A 254 -6.34 -6.85 -13.04
C VAL A 254 -7.35 -6.25 -14.00
N VAL A 255 -7.41 -6.73 -15.24
CA VAL A 255 -8.27 -6.17 -16.29
C VAL A 255 -9.76 -6.22 -15.92
N TRP A 256 -10.16 -7.27 -15.19
CA TRP A 256 -11.56 -7.50 -14.83
C TRP A 256 -11.72 -8.33 -13.54
N PRO A 257 -11.51 -7.73 -12.34
CA PRO A 257 -11.71 -8.44 -11.07
C PRO A 257 -13.17 -8.89 -10.91
N LEU A 258 -13.39 -10.15 -10.53
CA LEU A 258 -14.71 -10.78 -10.54
C LEU A 258 -15.59 -10.33 -9.38
N ASN A 259 -15.01 -10.09 -8.20
CA ASN A 259 -15.70 -9.77 -6.96
C ASN A 259 -16.83 -10.77 -6.67
N ARG A 260 -16.48 -12.07 -6.58
CA ARG A 260 -17.44 -13.14 -6.30
C ARG A 260 -18.29 -12.83 -5.07
N GLN A 261 -19.56 -13.18 -5.16
CA GLN A 261 -20.49 -13.11 -4.05
C GLN A 261 -20.65 -14.50 -3.42
N PRO A 262 -20.97 -14.59 -2.11
CA PRO A 262 -21.29 -15.86 -1.47
C PRO A 262 -22.44 -16.56 -2.21
N VAL A 263 -22.34 -17.88 -2.32
CA VAL A 263 -23.40 -18.73 -2.88
C VAL A 263 -24.15 -19.37 -1.70
N PRO A 264 -25.48 -19.29 -1.65
CA PRO A 264 -26.24 -19.90 -0.56
C PRO A 264 -26.05 -21.42 -0.55
N LEU A 265 -25.94 -21.99 0.64
CA LEU A 265 -25.94 -23.44 0.86
C LEU A 265 -27.36 -24.00 0.80
N PRO A 266 -27.53 -25.31 0.49
CA PRO A 266 -28.81 -25.98 0.65
C PRO A 266 -29.35 -25.83 2.07
N GLU A 267 -30.67 -25.66 2.22
CA GLU A 267 -31.32 -25.56 3.52
C GLU A 267 -31.13 -26.83 4.36
N ASP A 268 -31.11 -27.99 3.69
CA ASP A 268 -30.86 -29.28 4.30
C ASP A 268 -29.36 -29.47 4.62
N MET A 269 -29.01 -29.37 5.90
CA MET A 269 -27.65 -29.56 6.41
C MET A 269 -27.13 -31.00 6.22
N ALA A 270 -28.00 -31.99 5.96
CA ALA A 270 -27.57 -33.35 5.64
C ALA A 270 -26.78 -33.39 4.32
N GLN A 271 -26.97 -32.44 3.41
CA GLN A 271 -26.24 -32.33 2.14
C GLN A 271 -24.91 -31.59 2.28
N TRP A 272 -24.63 -30.98 3.43
CA TRP A 272 -23.37 -30.27 3.65
C TRP A 272 -22.22 -31.28 3.75
N PRO A 273 -21.08 -31.02 3.12
CA PRO A 273 -19.97 -31.98 3.11
C PRO A 273 -19.19 -32.00 4.42
N THR A 274 -18.39 -33.06 4.59
CA THR A 274 -17.45 -33.20 5.70
C THR A 274 -16.18 -32.36 5.49
N VAL A 275 -15.69 -31.72 6.55
CA VAL A 275 -14.53 -30.81 6.50
C VAL A 275 -13.55 -31.12 7.64
N ASP A 276 -12.28 -31.32 7.28
CA ASP A 276 -11.17 -31.34 8.24
C ASP A 276 -10.51 -29.96 8.31
N ILE A 277 -10.43 -29.36 9.50
CA ILE A 277 -9.73 -28.10 9.76
C ILE A 277 -8.35 -28.40 10.33
N PHE A 278 -7.31 -27.95 9.63
CA PHE A 278 -5.92 -28.14 9.98
C PHE A 278 -5.29 -26.85 10.49
N VAL A 279 -4.68 -26.94 11.68
CA VAL A 279 -3.94 -25.87 12.32
C VAL A 279 -2.50 -26.34 12.59
N PRO A 280 -1.58 -26.20 11.61
CA PRO A 280 -0.17 -26.52 11.79
C PRO A 280 0.54 -25.54 12.71
N THR A 281 1.42 -26.06 13.56
CA THR A 281 2.30 -25.30 14.46
C THR A 281 3.66 -26.01 14.60
N TYR A 282 4.71 -25.25 14.90
CA TYR A 282 6.06 -25.77 15.12
C TYR A 282 6.66 -25.29 16.44
N ASN A 283 6.81 -23.97 16.61
CA ASN A 283 7.43 -23.36 17.78
C ASN A 283 6.60 -22.23 18.41
N GLU A 284 5.40 -21.98 17.91
CA GLU A 284 4.53 -20.91 18.41
C GLU A 284 3.98 -21.25 19.80
N ASP A 285 3.92 -20.25 20.68
CA ASP A 285 3.39 -20.38 22.04
C ASP A 285 1.92 -20.86 22.02
N LEU A 286 1.57 -21.78 22.92
CA LEU A 286 0.23 -22.34 23.03
C LEU A 286 -0.85 -21.25 23.16
N ASN A 287 -0.56 -20.12 23.79
CA ASN A 287 -1.50 -19.00 23.93
C ASN A 287 -1.87 -18.36 22.58
N VAL A 288 -0.99 -18.41 21.58
CA VAL A 288 -1.31 -17.96 20.22
C VAL A 288 -2.23 -18.96 19.52
N VAL A 289 -1.92 -20.26 19.65
CA VAL A 289 -2.65 -21.33 18.95
C VAL A 289 -4.05 -21.56 19.51
N LYS A 290 -4.22 -21.37 20.83
CA LYS A 290 -5.50 -21.52 21.55
C LYS A 290 -6.64 -20.78 20.87
N ASN A 291 -6.44 -19.51 20.52
CA ASN A 291 -7.47 -18.68 19.90
C ASN A 291 -7.98 -19.25 18.58
N THR A 292 -7.07 -19.71 17.73
CA THR A 292 -7.41 -20.32 16.44
C THR A 292 -8.22 -21.60 16.62
N ILE A 293 -7.88 -22.43 17.62
CA ILE A 293 -8.63 -23.65 17.94
C ILE A 293 -10.01 -23.33 18.52
N TYR A 294 -10.09 -22.44 19.50
CA TYR A 294 -11.35 -22.02 20.11
C TYR A 294 -12.31 -21.39 19.11
N ALA A 295 -11.79 -20.58 18.17
CA ALA A 295 -12.57 -20.01 17.09
C ALA A 295 -13.03 -21.08 16.09
N SER A 296 -12.16 -22.05 15.74
CA SER A 296 -12.52 -23.16 14.85
C SER A 296 -13.66 -24.02 15.41
N GLN A 297 -13.69 -24.23 16.73
CA GLN A 297 -14.80 -24.93 17.41
C GLN A 297 -16.14 -24.18 17.31
N GLY A 298 -16.09 -22.86 17.08
CA GLY A 298 -17.24 -21.97 16.96
C GLY A 298 -17.76 -21.80 15.54
N ILE A 299 -17.19 -22.48 14.55
CA ILE A 299 -17.66 -22.42 13.16
C ILE A 299 -19.06 -23.02 13.05
N ASP A 300 -19.92 -22.32 12.30
CA ASP A 300 -21.32 -22.67 12.09
C ASP A 300 -21.45 -23.81 11.06
N TRP A 301 -21.12 -25.02 11.52
CA TRP A 301 -21.17 -26.27 10.76
C TRP A 301 -21.69 -27.43 11.62
N PRO A 302 -22.35 -28.46 11.05
CA PRO A 302 -22.76 -29.66 11.79
C PRO A 302 -21.56 -30.31 12.49
N LYS A 303 -21.72 -30.59 13.79
CA LYS A 303 -20.61 -31.06 14.65
C LYS A 303 -20.08 -32.44 14.27
N ASP A 304 -20.92 -33.27 13.68
CA ASP A 304 -20.58 -34.59 13.13
C ASP A 304 -19.82 -34.52 11.79
N LYS A 305 -19.77 -33.33 11.16
CA LYS A 305 -19.16 -33.11 9.83
C LYS A 305 -17.94 -32.20 9.86
N ILE A 306 -17.48 -31.79 11.04
CA ILE A 306 -16.33 -30.93 11.22
C ILE A 306 -15.36 -31.59 12.19
N ASN A 307 -14.12 -31.83 11.73
CA ASN A 307 -13.05 -32.31 12.60
C ASN A 307 -11.95 -31.26 12.65
N ILE A 308 -11.42 -31.00 13.85
CA ILE A 308 -10.37 -29.99 14.05
C ILE A 308 -9.09 -30.72 14.45
N TRP A 309 -8.00 -30.39 13.80
CA TRP A 309 -6.70 -31.05 13.96
C TRP A 309 -5.60 -30.03 14.28
N ILE A 310 -4.92 -30.25 15.41
CA ILE A 310 -3.65 -29.60 15.74
C ILE A 310 -2.54 -30.44 15.12
N LEU A 311 -1.80 -29.85 14.17
CA LEU A 311 -0.66 -30.52 13.53
C LEU A 311 0.63 -29.97 14.16
N ASP A 312 1.11 -30.60 15.22
CA ASP A 312 2.25 -30.11 16.00
C ASP A 312 3.56 -30.77 15.55
N ASP A 313 4.30 -30.06 14.72
CA ASP A 313 5.61 -30.49 14.24
C ASP A 313 6.73 -30.28 15.27
N GLY A 314 6.42 -29.68 16.43
CA GLY A 314 7.34 -29.57 17.57
C GLY A 314 7.26 -30.74 18.55
N GLY A 315 6.25 -31.62 18.44
CA GLY A 315 6.08 -32.79 19.31
C GLY A 315 5.91 -32.45 20.79
N ARG A 316 5.22 -31.34 21.10
CA ARG A 316 5.11 -30.76 22.44
C ARG A 316 3.96 -31.37 23.22
N GLU A 317 4.26 -31.91 24.41
CA GLU A 317 3.26 -32.60 25.24
C GLU A 317 2.16 -31.67 25.76
N GLU A 318 2.48 -30.39 26.00
CA GLU A 318 1.48 -29.38 26.39
C GLU A 318 0.36 -29.22 25.35
N PHE A 319 0.69 -29.35 24.04
CA PHE A 319 -0.29 -29.28 22.96
C PHE A 319 -1.14 -30.55 22.88
N ARG A 320 -0.54 -31.71 23.15
CA ARG A 320 -1.28 -32.98 23.22
C ARG A 320 -2.31 -32.95 24.34
N GLN A 321 -1.91 -32.51 25.53
CA GLN A 321 -2.81 -32.38 26.67
C GLN A 321 -3.91 -31.36 26.38
N PHE A 322 -3.54 -30.19 25.85
CA PHE A 322 -4.52 -29.18 25.45
C PHE A 322 -5.54 -29.71 24.45
N ALA A 323 -5.11 -30.42 23.40
CA ALA A 323 -5.99 -31.01 22.40
C ALA A 323 -7.01 -31.97 23.02
N LYS A 324 -6.56 -32.79 23.97
CA LYS A 324 -7.42 -33.70 24.73
C LYS A 324 -8.44 -32.95 25.59
N ASP A 325 -8.00 -31.90 26.27
CA ASP A 325 -8.86 -31.10 27.17
C ASP A 325 -9.98 -30.37 26.43
N VAL A 326 -9.74 -29.95 25.19
CA VAL A 326 -10.73 -29.24 24.37
C VAL A 326 -11.46 -30.14 23.38
N GLY A 327 -11.09 -31.42 23.28
CA GLY A 327 -11.76 -32.40 22.42
C GLY A 327 -11.47 -32.23 20.92
N VAL A 328 -10.22 -31.93 20.55
CA VAL A 328 -9.77 -31.87 19.14
C VAL A 328 -8.68 -32.91 18.86
N HIS A 329 -8.48 -33.23 17.59
CA HIS A 329 -7.45 -34.19 17.20
C HIS A 329 -6.05 -33.58 17.30
N TYR A 330 -5.09 -34.38 17.74
CA TYR A 330 -3.68 -34.02 17.79
C TYR A 330 -2.87 -35.00 16.96
N ILE A 331 -1.97 -34.47 16.14
CA ILE A 331 -0.98 -35.28 15.44
C ILE A 331 0.39 -34.62 15.52
N ALA A 332 1.39 -35.45 15.73
CA ALA A 332 2.80 -35.10 15.64
C ALA A 332 3.51 -36.19 14.82
N ARG A 333 4.68 -35.87 14.29
CA ARG A 333 5.51 -36.79 13.50
C ARG A 333 6.93 -36.83 14.04
N THR A 334 7.59 -37.96 13.80
CA THR A 334 8.95 -38.22 14.29
C THR A 334 10.04 -37.63 13.41
N THR A 335 9.75 -37.40 12.12
CA THR A 335 10.68 -36.85 11.13
C THR A 335 10.15 -35.53 10.58
N HIS A 336 10.96 -34.47 10.65
CA HIS A 336 10.58 -33.10 10.28
C HIS A 336 10.89 -32.74 8.80
N GLU A 337 10.71 -33.70 7.90
CA GLU A 337 10.95 -33.50 6.48
C GLU A 337 9.91 -32.54 5.87
N HIS A 338 10.34 -31.66 4.96
CA HIS A 338 9.46 -30.76 4.22
C HIS A 338 8.60 -29.78 5.06
N ALA A 339 8.99 -29.49 6.32
CA ALA A 339 8.38 -28.47 7.17
C ALA A 339 6.83 -28.54 7.17
N LYS A 340 6.15 -27.39 7.05
CA LYS A 340 4.68 -27.29 7.08
C LYS A 340 3.98 -28.20 6.05
N ALA A 341 4.48 -28.26 4.82
CA ALA A 341 3.94 -29.11 3.77
C ALA A 341 3.92 -30.58 4.19
N GLY A 342 5.06 -31.07 4.69
CA GLY A 342 5.18 -32.43 5.18
C GLY A 342 4.29 -32.72 6.40
N ASN A 343 4.11 -31.74 7.28
CA ASN A 343 3.24 -31.86 8.44
C ASN A 343 1.77 -32.03 8.03
N ILE A 344 1.30 -31.20 7.09
CA ILE A 344 -0.03 -31.31 6.49
C ILE A 344 -0.18 -32.67 5.77
N ASN A 345 0.77 -33.06 4.93
CA ASN A 345 0.74 -34.34 4.22
C ASN A 345 0.73 -35.55 5.15
N ASN A 346 1.37 -35.46 6.32
CA ASN A 346 1.26 -36.50 7.34
C ASN A 346 -0.16 -36.61 7.88
N ALA A 347 -0.80 -35.47 8.20
CA ALA A 347 -2.18 -35.42 8.68
C ALA A 347 -3.19 -35.94 7.64
N LEU A 348 -2.99 -35.62 6.36
CA LEU A 348 -3.82 -36.05 5.24
C LEU A 348 -3.95 -37.58 5.09
N LYS A 349 -3.04 -38.36 5.70
CA LYS A 349 -3.14 -39.84 5.75
C LYS A 349 -4.25 -40.33 6.68
N TYR A 350 -4.51 -39.58 7.75
CA TYR A 350 -5.45 -39.92 8.82
C TYR A 350 -6.80 -39.24 8.65
N ALA A 351 -6.79 -37.98 8.24
CA ALA A 351 -7.96 -37.18 7.92
C ALA A 351 -8.78 -37.79 6.75
N LYS A 352 -10.11 -37.76 6.85
CA LYS A 352 -11.05 -38.43 5.90
C LYS A 352 -12.17 -37.53 5.39
N GLY A 353 -12.17 -36.26 5.74
CA GLY A 353 -13.11 -35.27 5.24
C GLY A 353 -12.99 -35.07 3.73
N GLU A 354 -14.12 -34.75 3.11
CA GLU A 354 -14.21 -34.44 1.68
C GLU A 354 -13.45 -33.16 1.31
N PHE A 355 -13.31 -32.25 2.29
CA PHE A 355 -12.59 -30.99 2.17
C PHE A 355 -11.63 -30.80 3.33
N VAL A 356 -10.58 -30.03 3.07
CA VAL A 356 -9.57 -29.64 4.05
C VAL A 356 -9.50 -28.12 4.09
N SER A 357 -9.70 -27.53 5.26
CA SER A 357 -9.43 -26.13 5.53
C SER A 357 -8.10 -25.98 6.24
N ILE A 358 -7.28 -25.02 5.83
CA ILE A 358 -5.95 -24.80 6.43
C ILE A 358 -5.89 -23.39 7.00
N PHE A 359 -5.57 -23.28 8.29
CA PHE A 359 -5.26 -22.02 8.97
C PHE A 359 -3.88 -22.10 9.59
N ASP A 360 -3.03 -21.10 9.36
CA ASP A 360 -1.86 -20.92 10.22
C ASP A 360 -2.31 -20.76 11.68
N CYS A 361 -1.46 -21.17 12.61
CA CYS A 361 -1.81 -21.19 14.04
C CYS A 361 -2.18 -19.83 14.63
N ASP A 362 -1.82 -18.73 13.98
CA ASP A 362 -2.16 -17.36 14.35
C ASP A 362 -3.39 -16.79 13.63
N HIS A 363 -3.94 -17.48 12.62
CA HIS A 363 -5.10 -17.02 11.85
C HIS A 363 -6.42 -17.50 12.45
N VAL A 364 -7.05 -16.62 13.23
CA VAL A 364 -8.30 -16.91 13.94
C VAL A 364 -9.49 -16.80 12.97
N PRO A 365 -10.20 -17.91 12.63
CA PRO A 365 -11.32 -17.87 11.71
C PRO A 365 -12.58 -17.26 12.32
N THR A 366 -13.45 -16.71 11.47
CA THR A 366 -14.81 -16.33 11.86
C THR A 366 -15.74 -17.53 11.78
N ARG A 367 -16.82 -17.48 12.56
CA ARG A 367 -17.84 -18.53 12.58
C ARG A 367 -18.49 -18.81 11.22
N SER A 368 -18.51 -17.81 10.34
CA SER A 368 -19.10 -17.88 8.99
C SER A 368 -18.18 -18.46 7.92
N PHE A 369 -16.91 -18.77 8.24
CA PHE A 369 -15.89 -19.11 7.24
C PHE A 369 -16.34 -20.20 6.23
N LEU A 370 -16.88 -21.32 6.72
CA LEU A 370 -17.35 -22.42 5.85
C LEU A 370 -18.63 -22.04 5.09
N GLN A 371 -19.56 -21.33 5.71
CA GLN A 371 -20.78 -20.87 5.02
C GLN A 371 -20.48 -19.94 3.85
N MET A 372 -19.46 -19.09 4.00
CA MET A 372 -19.06 -18.13 2.96
C MET A 372 -18.26 -18.76 1.81
N THR A 373 -17.69 -19.95 2.01
CA THR A 373 -16.80 -20.61 1.04
C THR A 373 -17.44 -21.83 0.37
N MET A 374 -18.17 -22.65 1.12
CA MET A 374 -18.62 -23.98 0.67
C MET A 374 -19.66 -23.96 -0.45
N GLY A 375 -20.50 -22.93 -0.54
CA GLY A 375 -21.52 -22.82 -1.59
C GLY A 375 -20.95 -22.87 -3.01
N TRP A 376 -19.73 -22.36 -3.22
CA TRP A 376 -19.09 -22.40 -4.54
C TRP A 376 -18.65 -23.80 -4.95
N PHE A 377 -18.21 -24.66 -4.02
CA PHE A 377 -17.84 -26.04 -4.32
C PHE A 377 -19.04 -26.92 -4.72
N LEU A 378 -20.24 -26.57 -4.24
CA LEU A 378 -21.48 -27.25 -4.64
C LEU A 378 -21.94 -26.79 -6.02
N LYS A 379 -21.76 -25.51 -6.34
CA LYS A 379 -22.11 -24.91 -7.62
C LYS A 379 -21.14 -25.29 -8.74
N GLU A 380 -19.84 -25.31 -8.46
CA GLU A 380 -18.76 -25.60 -9.41
C GLU A 380 -18.04 -26.88 -9.01
N LYS A 381 -18.39 -28.00 -9.64
CA LYS A 381 -17.84 -29.33 -9.29
C LYS A 381 -16.33 -29.44 -9.52
N GLU A 382 -15.81 -28.75 -10.54
CA GLU A 382 -14.37 -28.70 -10.89
C GLU A 382 -13.55 -27.80 -9.96
N LEU A 383 -14.21 -27.06 -9.04
CA LEU A 383 -13.52 -26.22 -8.07
C LEU A 383 -12.75 -27.10 -7.09
N ALA A 384 -11.43 -26.95 -7.10
CA ALA A 384 -10.53 -27.65 -6.20
C ALA A 384 -10.10 -26.80 -5.01
N MET A 385 -10.06 -25.47 -5.15
CA MET A 385 -9.56 -24.60 -4.09
C MET A 385 -10.31 -23.28 -4.03
N MET A 386 -10.63 -22.85 -2.81
CA MET A 386 -11.26 -21.56 -2.50
C MET A 386 -10.39 -20.80 -1.49
N GLN A 387 -9.84 -19.67 -1.90
CA GLN A 387 -9.00 -18.81 -1.06
C GLN A 387 -9.79 -17.59 -0.56
N THR A 388 -9.57 -17.22 0.69
CA THR A 388 -10.04 -15.94 1.29
C THR A 388 -8.84 -15.03 1.62
N PRO A 389 -9.03 -13.72 1.89
CA PRO A 389 -7.93 -12.80 2.14
C PRO A 389 -7.18 -13.15 3.41
N HIS A 390 -5.85 -12.92 3.44
CA HIS A 390 -5.14 -12.81 4.70
C HIS A 390 -5.36 -11.41 5.25
N HIS A 391 -6.05 -11.34 6.38
CA HIS A 391 -6.24 -10.11 7.13
C HIS A 391 -5.35 -10.14 8.37
N PHE A 392 -4.75 -9.02 8.72
CA PHE A 392 -3.92 -8.91 9.92
C PHE A 392 -4.52 -7.84 10.82
N PHE A 393 -4.77 -8.18 12.09
CA PHE A 393 -5.29 -7.23 13.06
C PHE A 393 -4.18 -6.52 13.85
N SER A 394 -2.93 -6.96 13.73
CA SER A 394 -1.74 -6.25 14.20
C SER A 394 -1.06 -5.47 13.08
N PRO A 395 -0.43 -4.31 13.39
CA PRO A 395 0.32 -3.54 12.41
C PRO A 395 1.55 -4.32 11.92
N ASP A 396 1.83 -4.24 10.62
CA ASP A 396 3.14 -4.65 10.11
C ASP A 396 4.24 -3.63 10.52
N PRO A 397 5.54 -3.96 10.37
CA PRO A 397 6.61 -3.05 10.76
C PRO A 397 6.60 -1.71 10.00
N PHE A 398 6.10 -1.65 8.76
CA PHE A 398 5.98 -0.40 8.03
C PHE A 398 4.89 0.48 8.65
N GLU A 399 3.72 -0.09 8.94
CA GLU A 399 2.63 0.64 9.58
C GLU A 399 3.01 1.15 10.98
N ARG A 400 3.67 0.30 11.77
CA ARG A 400 4.11 0.61 13.13
C ARG A 400 5.19 1.68 13.13
N ASN A 401 6.31 1.43 12.45
CA ASN A 401 7.50 2.28 12.52
C ASN A 401 7.27 3.66 11.88
N LEU A 402 6.28 3.76 10.97
CA LEU A 402 5.91 5.02 10.35
C LEU A 402 4.73 5.73 11.04
N GLY A 403 4.08 5.10 12.02
CA GLY A 403 2.92 5.64 12.74
C GLY A 403 1.67 5.79 11.85
N ARG A 404 1.47 4.83 10.93
CA ARG A 404 0.49 4.87 9.85
C ARG A 404 -0.53 3.73 9.88
N PHE A 405 -0.51 2.88 10.91
CA PHE A 405 -1.50 1.83 11.12
C PHE A 405 -2.92 2.37 10.94
N ARG A 406 -3.71 1.71 10.07
CA ARG A 406 -5.09 2.07 9.70
C ARG A 406 -5.29 3.43 9.00
N LYS A 407 -4.21 4.15 8.68
CA LYS A 407 -4.28 5.40 7.90
C LYS A 407 -3.97 5.18 6.43
N THR A 408 -3.13 4.21 6.14
CA THR A 408 -2.71 3.82 4.79
C THR A 408 -2.85 2.31 4.64
N PRO A 409 -3.25 1.81 3.47
CA PRO A 409 -3.28 0.38 3.21
C PRO A 409 -1.90 -0.27 3.45
N ASN A 410 -1.90 -1.43 4.10
CA ASN A 410 -0.69 -2.20 4.36
C ASN A 410 -0.14 -2.85 3.07
N GLU A 411 1.04 -3.46 3.14
CA GLU A 411 1.69 -4.06 1.97
C GLU A 411 0.83 -5.17 1.33
N GLY A 412 0.27 -6.07 2.13
CA GLY A 412 -0.55 -7.20 1.64
C GLY A 412 -1.89 -6.81 1.01
N THR A 413 -2.42 -5.60 1.30
CA THR A 413 -3.76 -5.17 0.86
C THR A 413 -3.90 -5.13 -0.66
N LEU A 414 -2.84 -4.79 -1.40
CA LEU A 414 -2.87 -4.83 -2.87
C LEU A 414 -3.08 -6.25 -3.39
N PHE A 415 -2.35 -7.20 -2.84
CA PHE A 415 -2.38 -8.59 -3.29
C PHE A 415 -3.71 -9.27 -2.97
N TYR A 416 -4.12 -9.22 -1.71
CA TYR A 416 -5.39 -9.83 -1.26
C TYR A 416 -6.62 -9.00 -1.64
N GLY A 417 -6.48 -7.73 -1.97
CA GLY A 417 -7.59 -6.87 -2.38
C GLY A 417 -7.89 -6.95 -3.88
N LEU A 418 -6.90 -6.66 -4.71
CA LEU A 418 -7.12 -6.52 -6.15
C LEU A 418 -6.52 -7.67 -6.96
N VAL A 419 -5.30 -8.09 -6.64
CA VAL A 419 -4.53 -9.00 -7.49
C VAL A 419 -5.11 -10.41 -7.48
N GLN A 420 -5.46 -10.97 -6.32
CA GLN A 420 -6.09 -12.29 -6.22
C GLN A 420 -7.49 -12.33 -6.85
N ASP A 421 -8.26 -11.25 -6.72
CA ASP A 421 -9.57 -11.10 -7.39
C ASP A 421 -9.43 -10.94 -8.91
N GLY A 422 -8.34 -10.30 -9.38
CA GLY A 422 -7.96 -10.28 -10.79
C GLY A 422 -7.52 -11.65 -11.30
N ASN A 423 -6.78 -12.42 -10.51
CA ASN A 423 -6.40 -13.79 -10.83
C ASN A 423 -7.59 -14.74 -10.97
N ASP A 424 -8.64 -14.55 -10.16
CA ASP A 424 -9.85 -15.37 -10.19
C ASP A 424 -10.56 -15.31 -11.56
N MET A 425 -10.53 -14.14 -12.24
CA MET A 425 -11.00 -14.01 -13.64
C MET A 425 -10.33 -14.99 -14.59
N TRP A 426 -9.06 -15.30 -14.32
CA TRP A 426 -8.21 -16.13 -15.17
C TRP A 426 -8.07 -17.57 -14.67
N ASP A 427 -8.85 -17.96 -13.65
CA ASP A 427 -8.75 -19.27 -13.01
C ASP A 427 -7.32 -19.55 -12.52
N ALA A 428 -6.72 -18.51 -11.91
CA ALA A 428 -5.30 -18.49 -11.51
C ALA A 428 -5.10 -18.02 -10.07
N THR A 429 -6.12 -18.14 -9.21
CA THR A 429 -6.03 -17.80 -7.79
C THR A 429 -5.03 -18.73 -7.09
N PHE A 430 -4.15 -18.15 -6.29
CA PHE A 430 -3.17 -18.93 -5.53
C PHE A 430 -3.69 -19.28 -4.14
N PHE A 431 -3.41 -20.51 -3.71
CA PHE A 431 -3.37 -20.89 -2.31
C PHE A 431 -2.19 -20.18 -1.65
N CYS A 432 -2.48 -19.46 -0.56
CA CYS A 432 -1.53 -18.64 0.17
C CYS A 432 -1.13 -19.28 1.51
N GLY A 433 -1.25 -20.60 1.65
CA GLY A 433 -0.81 -21.35 2.83
C GLY A 433 -1.79 -21.34 4.01
N SER A 434 -2.73 -20.38 4.06
CA SER A 434 -3.72 -20.23 5.13
C SER A 434 -5.02 -19.63 4.57
N CYS A 435 -6.11 -19.71 5.33
CA CYS A 435 -7.42 -19.13 5.03
C CYS A 435 -8.02 -19.66 3.71
N ALA A 436 -7.88 -20.96 3.47
CA ALA A 436 -8.33 -21.62 2.25
C ALA A 436 -9.01 -22.95 2.55
N VAL A 437 -9.96 -23.31 1.69
CA VAL A 437 -10.59 -24.63 1.63
C VAL A 437 -10.13 -25.34 0.35
N ILE A 438 -9.75 -26.60 0.45
CA ILE A 438 -9.27 -27.43 -0.65
C ILE A 438 -10.07 -28.73 -0.70
N ARG A 439 -10.53 -29.13 -1.88
CA ARG A 439 -11.21 -30.41 -2.09
C ARG A 439 -10.19 -31.55 -1.99
N ARG A 440 -10.50 -32.59 -1.20
CA ARG A 440 -9.58 -33.69 -0.90
C ARG A 440 -9.17 -34.49 -2.14
N GLY A 441 -10.13 -34.83 -3.01
CA GLY A 441 -9.88 -35.61 -4.23
C GLY A 441 -8.80 -35.00 -5.14
N PRO A 442 -8.98 -33.77 -5.66
CA PRO A 442 -7.97 -33.07 -6.45
C PRO A 442 -6.62 -32.92 -5.74
N LEU A 443 -6.63 -32.71 -4.42
CA LEU A 443 -5.42 -32.62 -3.62
C LEU A 443 -4.66 -33.95 -3.57
N ASP A 444 -5.36 -35.08 -3.46
CA ASP A 444 -4.75 -36.42 -3.51
C ASP A 444 -4.20 -36.76 -4.90
N GLU A 445 -4.88 -36.36 -5.97
CA GLU A 445 -4.42 -36.60 -7.34
C GLU A 445 -3.05 -35.98 -7.66
N ILE A 446 -2.69 -34.91 -6.95
CA ILE A 446 -1.39 -34.23 -7.07
C ILE A 446 -0.37 -34.66 -6.00
N GLY A 447 -0.73 -35.62 -5.14
CA GLY A 447 0.13 -36.15 -4.09
C GLY A 447 0.14 -35.35 -2.78
N GLY A 448 -0.90 -34.54 -2.53
CA GLY A 448 -0.99 -33.65 -1.37
C GLY A 448 -0.41 -32.25 -1.63
N ILE A 449 0.00 -31.59 -0.57
CA ILE A 449 0.69 -30.29 -0.62
C ILE A 449 2.09 -30.50 -1.22
N ALA A 450 2.49 -29.62 -2.15
CA ALA A 450 3.80 -29.68 -2.80
C ALA A 450 4.96 -29.57 -1.79
N VAL A 451 6.12 -30.15 -2.08
CA VAL A 451 7.24 -30.24 -1.10
C VAL A 451 8.60 -29.84 -1.67
N GLU A 452 8.66 -29.55 -2.96
CA GLU A 452 9.89 -29.33 -3.73
C GLU A 452 10.42 -27.90 -3.61
N THR A 453 9.57 -26.95 -3.23
CA THR A 453 9.94 -25.54 -3.06
C THR A 453 9.56 -25.05 -1.67
N VAL A 454 10.16 -23.94 -1.23
CA VAL A 454 9.88 -23.35 0.09
C VAL A 454 8.55 -22.59 0.16
N THR A 455 7.84 -22.48 -0.96
CA THR A 455 6.50 -21.89 -1.09
C THR A 455 5.58 -22.99 -1.60
N GLU A 456 5.32 -23.96 -0.73
CA GLU A 456 4.53 -25.15 -1.01
C GLU A 456 3.12 -24.82 -1.51
N ASP A 457 2.60 -23.70 -1.04
CA ASP A 457 1.24 -23.24 -1.22
C ASP A 457 0.95 -22.82 -2.67
N ALA A 458 1.74 -21.88 -3.18
CA ALA A 458 1.67 -21.45 -4.56
C ALA A 458 2.01 -22.60 -5.52
N HIS A 459 2.95 -23.46 -5.15
CA HIS A 459 3.30 -24.63 -5.96
C HIS A 459 2.16 -25.66 -6.01
N THR A 460 1.44 -25.87 -4.91
CA THR A 460 0.25 -26.73 -4.88
C THR A 460 -0.82 -26.22 -5.85
N SER A 461 -1.05 -24.90 -5.88
CA SER A 461 -2.00 -24.27 -6.83
C SER A 461 -1.61 -24.54 -8.27
N LEU A 462 -0.33 -24.37 -8.59
CA LEU A 462 0.21 -24.63 -9.93
C LEU A 462 -0.03 -26.09 -10.36
N ARG A 463 0.14 -27.05 -9.44
CA ARG A 463 -0.12 -28.47 -9.69
C ARG A 463 -1.59 -28.77 -9.93
N LEU A 464 -2.48 -28.20 -9.12
CA LEU A 464 -3.94 -28.32 -9.30
C LEU A 464 -4.35 -27.80 -10.68
N HIS A 465 -3.94 -26.58 -11.04
CA HIS A 465 -4.29 -25.98 -12.33
C HIS A 465 -3.74 -26.76 -13.51
N ARG A 466 -2.55 -27.36 -13.39
CA ARG A 466 -1.98 -28.22 -14.44
C ARG A 466 -2.74 -29.50 -14.69
N ARG A 467 -3.46 -30.00 -13.69
CA ARG A 467 -4.38 -31.13 -13.84
C ARG A 467 -5.76 -30.71 -14.34
N GLY A 468 -5.98 -29.43 -14.60
CA GLY A 468 -7.23 -28.90 -15.15
C GLY A 468 -8.25 -28.48 -14.08
N HIS A 469 -7.94 -28.67 -12.80
CA HIS A 469 -8.78 -28.22 -11.69
C HIS A 469 -8.84 -26.70 -11.61
N THR A 470 -9.95 -26.15 -11.12
CA THR A 470 -10.14 -24.70 -11.01
C THR A 470 -9.93 -24.18 -9.59
N SER A 471 -9.66 -22.88 -9.48
CA SER A 471 -9.56 -22.16 -8.21
C SER A 471 -10.41 -20.90 -8.19
N ALA A 472 -10.87 -20.50 -7.01
CA ALA A 472 -11.64 -19.27 -6.84
C ALA A 472 -11.20 -18.45 -5.64
N TYR A 473 -11.53 -17.16 -5.67
CA TYR A 473 -11.22 -16.20 -4.62
C TYR A 473 -12.49 -15.53 -4.08
N MET A 474 -12.69 -15.54 -2.76
CA MET A 474 -13.71 -14.72 -2.10
C MET A 474 -13.00 -13.54 -1.46
N ARG A 475 -13.24 -12.32 -1.93
CA ARG A 475 -12.64 -11.13 -1.34
C ARG A 475 -13.43 -10.64 -0.12
N ILE A 476 -13.58 -11.51 0.87
CA ILE A 476 -14.20 -11.19 2.16
C ILE A 476 -13.31 -11.79 3.24
N PRO A 477 -12.72 -10.98 4.14
CA PRO A 477 -11.95 -11.50 5.27
C PRO A 477 -12.80 -12.44 6.12
N GLN A 478 -12.33 -13.68 6.29
CA GLN A 478 -13.00 -14.71 7.11
C GLN A 478 -12.08 -15.31 8.17
N ALA A 479 -10.85 -14.79 8.27
CA ALA A 479 -9.92 -15.07 9.36
C ALA A 479 -8.95 -13.90 9.48
N ALA A 480 -8.41 -13.69 10.68
CA ALA A 480 -7.42 -12.64 10.91
C ALA A 480 -6.23 -13.17 11.71
N GLY A 481 -5.03 -12.82 11.26
CA GLY A 481 -3.77 -13.25 11.82
C GLY A 481 -2.93 -12.13 12.43
N LEU A 482 -1.76 -12.50 12.90
CA LEU A 482 -0.72 -11.59 13.40
C LEU A 482 0.30 -11.28 12.29
N ALA A 483 0.54 -9.99 12.03
CA ALA A 483 1.66 -9.54 11.24
C ALA A 483 3.00 -9.77 11.96
N THR A 484 4.10 -9.74 11.22
CA THR A 484 5.47 -9.91 11.74
C THR A 484 5.83 -8.80 12.73
N GLU A 485 6.41 -9.16 13.87
CA GLU A 485 6.70 -8.22 14.96
C GLU A 485 7.94 -7.36 14.77
N SER A 486 8.83 -7.68 13.84
CA SER A 486 10.02 -6.87 13.52
C SER A 486 10.24 -6.80 12.02
N LEU A 487 10.95 -5.77 11.59
CA LEU A 487 11.39 -5.60 10.21
C LEU A 487 12.33 -6.74 9.78
N SER A 488 13.20 -7.25 10.67
CA SER A 488 14.03 -8.45 10.39
C SER A 488 13.16 -9.65 10.05
N ALA A 489 12.14 -9.93 10.87
CA ALA A 489 11.23 -11.05 10.64
C ALA A 489 10.43 -10.86 9.34
N HIS A 490 9.98 -9.62 9.07
CA HIS A 490 9.28 -9.27 7.84
C HIS A 490 10.13 -9.49 6.60
N ILE A 491 11.37 -8.97 6.58
CA ILE A 491 12.33 -9.18 5.50
C ILE A 491 12.63 -10.68 5.33
N GLY A 492 12.86 -11.41 6.43
CA GLY A 492 13.09 -12.85 6.40
C GLY A 492 11.95 -13.63 5.76
N GLN A 493 10.70 -13.25 6.03
CA GLN A 493 9.52 -13.84 5.39
C GLN A 493 9.50 -13.55 3.87
N ARG A 494 9.73 -12.29 3.46
CA ARG A 494 9.73 -11.89 2.04
C ARG A 494 10.87 -12.50 1.25
N ILE A 495 12.06 -12.66 1.84
CA ILE A 495 13.18 -13.42 1.23
C ILE A 495 12.74 -14.85 0.90
N ARG A 496 12.04 -15.51 1.82
CA ARG A 496 11.58 -16.89 1.64
C ARG A 496 10.58 -17.00 0.50
N TRP A 497 9.59 -16.10 0.47
CA TRP A 497 8.59 -16.03 -0.60
C TRP A 497 9.24 -15.76 -1.96
N ALA A 498 10.15 -14.79 -2.01
CA ALA A 498 10.87 -14.44 -3.22
C ALA A 498 11.69 -15.62 -3.76
N ARG A 499 12.43 -16.30 -2.87
CA ARG A 499 13.20 -17.50 -3.23
C ARG A 499 12.29 -18.61 -3.76
N GLY A 500 11.21 -18.92 -3.04
CA GLY A 500 10.30 -20.00 -3.41
C GLY A 500 9.62 -19.78 -4.76
N MET A 501 9.14 -18.56 -5.02
CA MET A 501 8.52 -18.23 -6.30
C MET A 501 9.49 -18.36 -7.48
N VAL A 502 10.75 -17.94 -7.30
CA VAL A 502 11.78 -18.13 -8.34
C VAL A 502 12.19 -19.61 -8.47
N GLN A 503 12.19 -20.39 -7.39
CA GLN A 503 12.37 -21.85 -7.46
C GLN A 503 11.26 -22.50 -8.29
N ILE A 504 9.99 -22.13 -8.07
CA ILE A 504 8.88 -22.63 -8.89
C ILE A 504 9.09 -22.23 -10.36
N PHE A 505 9.47 -20.98 -10.62
CA PHE A 505 9.75 -20.50 -11.98
C PHE A 505 10.83 -21.33 -12.70
N ARG A 506 11.85 -21.78 -11.99
CA ARG A 506 12.97 -22.55 -12.55
C ARG A 506 12.75 -24.04 -12.60
N LEU A 507 12.20 -24.62 -11.54
CA LEU A 507 12.02 -26.07 -11.39
C LEU A 507 10.78 -26.55 -12.13
N ASP A 508 9.66 -25.85 -11.94
CA ASP A 508 8.37 -26.28 -12.49
C ASP A 508 7.97 -25.50 -13.75
N ASN A 509 8.45 -24.26 -13.89
CA ASN A 509 8.32 -23.40 -15.08
C ASN A 509 6.89 -23.26 -15.62
N PRO A 510 6.12 -22.27 -15.14
CA PRO A 510 4.76 -22.05 -15.62
C PRO A 510 4.69 -21.59 -17.09
N LEU A 511 5.74 -20.98 -17.64
CA LEU A 511 5.71 -20.41 -18.98
C LEU A 511 5.69 -21.50 -20.06
N PHE A 512 6.52 -22.53 -19.94
CA PHE A 512 6.67 -23.58 -20.96
C PHE A 512 6.16 -24.96 -20.53
N GLY A 513 5.87 -25.19 -19.24
CA GLY A 513 5.35 -26.47 -18.78
C GLY A 513 3.94 -26.79 -19.32
N LYS A 514 3.57 -28.08 -19.40
CA LYS A 514 2.27 -28.51 -19.93
C LYS A 514 1.14 -28.29 -18.90
N GLY A 515 -0.11 -28.33 -19.35
CA GLY A 515 -1.30 -28.35 -18.47
C GLY A 515 -1.92 -26.99 -18.12
N LEU A 516 -1.25 -25.86 -18.37
CA LEU A 516 -1.80 -24.52 -18.09
C LEU A 516 -2.40 -23.82 -19.31
N LYS A 517 -3.51 -23.12 -19.11
CA LYS A 517 -4.09 -22.14 -20.04
C LYS A 517 -3.16 -20.94 -20.21
N LEU A 518 -3.16 -20.28 -21.37
CA LEU A 518 -2.30 -19.13 -21.62
C LEU A 518 -2.47 -18.01 -20.57
N ALA A 519 -3.70 -17.72 -20.18
CA ALA A 519 -3.99 -16.71 -19.15
C ALA A 519 -3.39 -17.08 -17.78
N GLN A 520 -3.51 -18.35 -17.36
CA GLN A 520 -2.88 -18.85 -16.14
C GLN A 520 -1.36 -18.69 -16.21
N ARG A 521 -0.73 -19.05 -17.35
CA ARG A 521 0.72 -18.86 -17.54
C ARG A 521 1.13 -17.41 -17.29
N VAL A 522 0.40 -16.47 -17.88
CA VAL A 522 0.64 -15.03 -17.72
C VAL A 522 0.51 -14.61 -16.25
N CYS A 523 -0.53 -15.04 -15.53
CA CYS A 523 -0.71 -14.74 -14.11
C CYS A 523 0.41 -15.29 -13.23
N TYR A 524 0.79 -16.56 -13.41
CA TYR A 524 1.89 -17.19 -12.65
C TYR A 524 3.23 -16.51 -12.96
N VAL A 525 3.51 -16.22 -14.23
CA VAL A 525 4.74 -15.51 -14.64
C VAL A 525 4.78 -14.11 -14.03
N ASN A 526 3.66 -13.38 -14.02
CA ASN A 526 3.62 -12.07 -13.39
C ASN A 526 3.94 -12.14 -11.89
N ALA A 527 3.31 -13.09 -11.19
CA ALA A 527 3.55 -13.30 -9.77
C ALA A 527 5.03 -13.64 -9.46
N MET A 528 5.66 -14.47 -10.28
CA MET A 528 7.07 -14.86 -10.12
C MET A 528 8.02 -13.73 -10.49
N LEU A 529 7.75 -13.02 -11.59
CA LEU A 529 8.54 -11.87 -12.01
C LEU A 529 8.52 -10.79 -10.94
N HIS A 530 7.38 -10.50 -10.30
CA HIS A 530 7.27 -9.48 -9.25
C HIS A 530 8.34 -9.60 -8.15
N PHE A 531 8.74 -10.82 -7.77
CA PHE A 531 9.78 -11.06 -6.77
C PHE A 531 11.21 -10.80 -7.26
N LEU A 532 11.43 -10.64 -8.57
CA LEU A 532 12.70 -10.20 -9.17
C LEU A 532 12.85 -8.67 -9.20
N SER A 533 11.86 -7.91 -8.70
CA SER A 533 11.85 -6.43 -8.70
C SER A 533 13.01 -5.79 -7.91
N GLY A 534 13.67 -6.54 -7.02
CA GLY A 534 14.83 -6.04 -6.27
C GLY A 534 15.99 -5.60 -7.16
N ILE A 535 16.29 -6.34 -8.23
CA ILE A 535 17.37 -6.01 -9.18
C ILE A 535 17.11 -4.68 -9.92
N PRO A 536 16.00 -4.49 -10.64
CA PRO A 536 15.71 -3.23 -11.32
C PRO A 536 15.58 -2.07 -10.35
N ARG A 537 15.08 -2.30 -9.12
CA ARG A 537 15.01 -1.26 -8.10
C ARG A 537 16.39 -0.71 -7.73
N LEU A 538 17.38 -1.58 -7.53
CA LEU A 538 18.77 -1.18 -7.27
C LEU A 538 19.40 -0.46 -8.46
N ILE A 539 19.08 -0.89 -9.69
CA ILE A 539 19.51 -0.21 -10.92
C ILE A 539 18.94 1.21 -10.96
N PHE A 540 17.63 1.41 -10.72
CA PHE A 540 17.03 2.75 -10.71
C PHE A 540 17.62 3.67 -9.63
N LEU A 541 17.94 3.13 -8.46
CA LEU A 541 18.55 3.89 -7.35
C LEU A 541 20.00 4.32 -7.65
N THR A 542 20.66 3.72 -8.63
CA THR A 542 22.06 3.98 -8.99
C THR A 542 22.24 4.55 -10.40
N ALA A 543 21.22 4.47 -11.27
CA ALA A 543 21.29 4.91 -12.67
C ALA A 543 21.76 6.37 -12.84
N PRO A 544 21.26 7.37 -12.08
CA PRO A 544 21.73 8.75 -12.23
C PRO A 544 23.22 8.93 -11.91
N LEU A 545 23.80 8.02 -11.11
CA LEU A 545 25.19 8.08 -10.70
C LEU A 545 26.14 7.63 -11.82
N ALA A 546 25.66 6.85 -12.80
CA ALA A 546 26.44 6.47 -13.96
C ALA A 546 26.91 7.72 -14.73
N PHE A 547 26.02 8.68 -14.97
CA PHE A 547 26.40 9.95 -15.60
C PHE A 547 27.27 10.80 -14.66
N LEU A 548 26.85 10.98 -13.40
CA LEU A 548 27.53 11.88 -12.47
C LEU A 548 28.95 11.43 -12.14
N LEU A 549 29.14 10.14 -11.85
CA LEU A 549 30.42 9.59 -11.38
C LEU A 549 31.28 9.05 -12.53
N LEU A 550 30.69 8.38 -13.52
CA LEU A 550 31.42 7.70 -14.59
C LEU A 550 31.42 8.48 -15.91
N HIS A 551 30.73 9.62 -16.00
CA HIS A 551 30.48 10.31 -17.27
C HIS A 551 29.76 9.40 -18.30
N ALA A 552 28.95 8.43 -17.85
CA ALA A 552 28.27 7.50 -18.72
C ALA A 552 26.86 8.02 -19.11
N TYR A 553 26.63 8.25 -20.40
CA TYR A 553 25.33 8.67 -20.95
C TYR A 553 24.39 7.46 -21.08
N ILE A 554 23.69 7.14 -19.99
CA ILE A 554 22.71 6.04 -19.91
C ILE A 554 21.48 6.21 -20.82
N ILE A 555 21.15 7.45 -21.18
CA ILE A 555 20.14 7.80 -22.18
C ILE A 555 20.76 8.85 -23.09
N TYR A 556 21.16 8.43 -24.28
CA TYR A 556 21.78 9.30 -25.28
C TYR A 556 20.71 10.10 -26.03
N ALA A 557 20.17 11.11 -25.38
CA ALA A 557 19.17 12.01 -25.95
C ALA A 557 19.20 13.40 -25.28
N PRO A 558 18.76 14.46 -25.96
CA PRO A 558 18.60 15.77 -25.33
C PRO A 558 17.64 15.71 -24.13
N ALA A 559 17.93 16.47 -23.07
CA ALA A 559 17.12 16.49 -21.84
C ALA A 559 15.62 16.75 -22.09
N LEU A 560 15.29 17.60 -23.07
CA LEU A 560 13.91 17.87 -23.47
C LEU A 560 13.21 16.62 -24.02
N MET A 561 13.89 15.81 -24.83
CA MET A 561 13.34 14.56 -25.37
C MET A 561 13.11 13.55 -24.26
N ILE A 562 14.04 13.44 -23.31
CA ILE A 562 13.87 12.59 -22.12
C ILE A 562 12.60 13.00 -21.36
N ALA A 563 12.42 14.29 -21.09
CA ALA A 563 11.23 14.79 -20.40
C ALA A 563 9.93 14.50 -21.18
N LEU A 564 9.94 14.70 -22.51
CA LEU A 564 8.78 14.45 -23.38
C LEU A 564 8.35 12.97 -23.43
N PHE A 565 9.26 12.03 -23.18
CA PHE A 565 8.96 10.60 -23.26
C PHE A 565 8.76 9.97 -21.88
N VAL A 566 9.60 10.30 -20.91
CA VAL A 566 9.54 9.73 -19.55
C VAL A 566 8.33 10.25 -18.76
N LEU A 567 8.12 11.57 -18.71
CA LEU A 567 7.08 12.15 -17.85
C LEU A 567 5.67 11.69 -18.26
N PRO A 568 5.29 11.69 -19.55
CA PRO A 568 3.96 11.25 -19.93
C PRO A 568 3.73 9.76 -19.67
N HIS A 569 4.75 8.91 -19.86
CA HIS A 569 4.69 7.51 -19.46
C HIS A 569 4.41 7.37 -17.96
N MET A 570 5.20 8.02 -17.11
CA MET A 570 5.02 7.97 -15.65
C MET A 570 3.65 8.50 -15.22
N ILE A 571 3.18 9.60 -15.80
CA ILE A 571 1.89 10.21 -15.49
C ILE A 571 0.75 9.25 -15.86
N HIS A 572 0.74 8.69 -17.08
CA HIS A 572 -0.31 7.78 -17.52
C HIS A 572 -0.32 6.47 -16.73
N ALA A 573 0.85 5.90 -16.45
CA ALA A 573 0.96 4.70 -15.63
C ALA A 573 0.47 4.95 -14.19
N SER A 574 0.89 6.07 -13.58
CA SER A 574 0.46 6.47 -12.23
C SER A 574 -1.04 6.76 -12.16
N LEU A 575 -1.60 7.49 -13.14
CA LEU A 575 -3.02 7.81 -13.21
C LEU A 575 -3.89 6.55 -13.30
N THR A 576 -3.47 5.62 -14.16
CA THR A 576 -4.17 4.35 -14.37
C THR A 576 -4.09 3.49 -13.10
N ASN A 577 -2.90 3.37 -12.50
CA ASN A 577 -2.73 2.64 -11.23
C ASN A 577 -3.53 3.27 -10.09
N SER A 578 -3.57 4.60 -9.96
CA SER A 578 -4.37 5.27 -8.92
C SER A 578 -5.87 4.99 -9.10
N LYS A 579 -6.39 4.91 -10.34
CA LYS A 579 -7.79 4.56 -10.60
C LYS A 579 -8.12 3.10 -10.25
N ILE A 580 -7.23 2.17 -10.58
CA ILE A 580 -7.47 0.72 -10.41
C ILE A 580 -7.11 0.27 -8.98
N GLN A 581 -5.96 0.68 -8.49
CA GLN A 581 -5.32 0.20 -7.27
C GLN A 581 -5.48 1.15 -6.08
N GLY A 582 -5.92 2.40 -6.29
CA GLY A 582 -5.87 3.46 -5.27
C GLY A 582 -6.57 3.15 -3.94
N LYS A 583 -7.56 2.24 -3.93
CA LYS A 583 -8.20 1.75 -2.70
C LYS A 583 -7.30 0.82 -1.87
N TYR A 584 -6.39 0.12 -2.53
CA TYR A 584 -5.56 -0.94 -1.94
C TYR A 584 -4.09 -0.56 -1.80
N ARG A 585 -3.63 0.43 -2.57
CA ARG A 585 -2.26 0.93 -2.52
C ARG A 585 -2.24 2.39 -2.91
N HIS A 586 -1.81 3.23 -1.96
CA HIS A 586 -1.61 4.66 -2.21
C HIS A 586 -0.39 4.89 -3.10
N SER A 587 -0.43 5.97 -3.88
CA SER A 587 0.62 6.32 -4.84
C SER A 587 1.98 6.47 -4.14
N PHE A 588 3.06 6.05 -4.82
CA PHE A 588 4.45 6.10 -4.36
C PHE A 588 4.79 5.26 -3.11
N TRP A 589 3.81 4.70 -2.38
CA TRP A 589 4.13 3.84 -1.23
C TRP A 589 4.82 2.54 -1.62
N SER A 590 4.45 1.96 -2.78
CA SER A 590 5.12 0.77 -3.33
C SER A 590 6.63 0.96 -3.48
N GLU A 591 7.05 2.19 -3.77
CA GLU A 591 8.46 2.52 -3.92
C GLU A 591 9.25 2.41 -2.63
N ILE A 592 8.64 2.71 -1.48
CA ILE A 592 9.28 2.53 -0.17
C ILE A 592 9.35 1.03 0.15
N TYR A 593 8.24 0.30 0.01
CA TYR A 593 8.19 -1.14 0.26
C TYR A 593 9.23 -1.89 -0.59
N GLU A 594 9.27 -1.63 -1.89
CA GLU A 594 10.22 -2.25 -2.81
C GLU A 594 11.67 -1.86 -2.50
N THR A 595 11.96 -0.60 -2.15
CA THR A 595 13.32 -0.18 -1.80
C THR A 595 13.83 -0.87 -0.53
N VAL A 596 12.98 -1.02 0.50
CA VAL A 596 13.35 -1.75 1.72
C VAL A 596 13.67 -3.20 1.38
N LEU A 597 12.87 -3.87 0.55
CA LEU A 597 13.08 -5.28 0.25
C LEU A 597 14.18 -5.52 -0.79
N ALA A 598 14.45 -4.57 -1.69
CA ALA A 598 15.25 -4.77 -2.91
C ALA A 598 16.61 -5.40 -2.68
N TRP A 599 17.40 -4.84 -1.75
CA TRP A 599 18.74 -5.36 -1.45
C TRP A 599 18.70 -6.79 -0.90
N TYR A 600 17.68 -7.12 -0.11
CA TYR A 600 17.58 -8.40 0.60
C TYR A 600 17.05 -9.52 -0.28
N ILE A 601 16.13 -9.22 -1.19
CA ILE A 601 15.54 -10.22 -2.09
C ILE A 601 16.39 -10.47 -3.34
N ALA A 602 17.17 -9.48 -3.80
CA ALA A 602 17.93 -9.60 -5.05
C ALA A 602 18.96 -10.76 -5.05
N PRO A 603 19.83 -10.94 -4.02
CA PRO A 603 20.78 -12.04 -4.03
C PRO A 603 20.12 -13.43 -3.96
N PRO A 604 19.17 -13.72 -3.03
CA PRO A 604 18.51 -15.02 -2.97
C PRO A 604 17.73 -15.37 -4.23
N THR A 605 17.06 -14.40 -4.87
CA THR A 605 16.33 -14.63 -6.12
C THR A 605 17.26 -14.85 -7.29
N PHE A 606 18.36 -14.10 -7.40
CA PHE A 606 19.38 -14.34 -8.41
C PHE A 606 20.04 -15.71 -8.27
N VAL A 607 20.38 -16.12 -7.03
CA VAL A 607 20.92 -17.45 -6.75
C VAL A 607 19.89 -18.52 -7.11
N ALA A 608 18.62 -18.38 -6.74
CA ALA A 608 17.58 -19.34 -7.08
C ALA A 608 17.35 -19.45 -8.59
N LEU A 609 17.52 -18.34 -9.34
CA LEU A 609 17.42 -18.32 -10.78
C LEU A 609 18.53 -19.17 -11.44
N ILE A 610 19.75 -19.11 -10.92
CA ILE A 610 20.90 -19.85 -11.47
C ILE A 610 20.95 -21.29 -10.92
N ASN A 611 20.83 -21.45 -9.61
CA ASN A 611 20.92 -22.72 -8.91
C ASN A 611 19.82 -22.84 -7.83
N PRO A 612 18.64 -23.36 -8.19
CA PRO A 612 17.46 -23.38 -7.32
C PRO A 612 17.60 -24.25 -6.08
N HIS A 613 18.54 -25.21 -6.05
CA HIS A 613 18.74 -26.10 -4.90
C HIS A 613 19.68 -25.52 -3.84
N LYS A 614 20.39 -24.41 -4.13
CA LYS A 614 21.32 -23.80 -3.19
C LYS A 614 20.61 -22.86 -2.21
N GLY A 615 20.87 -23.07 -0.91
CA GLY A 615 20.46 -22.18 0.18
C GLY A 615 19.82 -22.92 1.35
N LYS A 616 20.29 -22.68 2.58
CA LYS A 616 19.66 -23.23 3.79
C LYS A 616 18.46 -22.38 4.21
N PHE A 617 17.53 -23.01 4.91
CA PHE A 617 16.38 -22.36 5.54
C PHE A 617 16.52 -22.47 7.05
N ASN A 618 16.28 -21.37 7.76
CA ASN A 618 16.09 -21.38 9.21
C ASN A 618 14.69 -20.85 9.50
N VAL A 619 13.96 -21.51 10.39
CA VAL A 619 12.62 -21.07 10.80
C VAL A 619 12.75 -19.70 11.46
N THR A 620 12.11 -18.69 10.87
CA THR A 620 11.98 -17.36 11.49
C THR A 620 11.23 -17.52 12.80
N ALA A 621 11.83 -17.11 13.91
CA ALA A 621 11.12 -17.03 15.19
C ALA A 621 9.94 -16.05 15.04
N LYS A 622 8.75 -16.48 15.46
CA LYS A 622 7.61 -15.61 15.73
C LYS A 622 7.57 -15.40 17.25
N GLY A 623 7.61 -14.15 17.71
CA GLY A 623 7.57 -13.81 19.14
C GLY A 623 8.83 -13.11 19.64
N GLY A 624 8.68 -11.85 20.07
CA GLY A 624 9.67 -11.02 20.73
C GLY A 624 9.10 -9.65 21.12
N LEU A 625 9.37 -9.20 22.34
CA LEU A 625 9.01 -7.85 22.80
C LEU A 625 10.13 -6.88 22.40
N VAL A 626 9.76 -5.75 21.80
CA VAL A 626 10.67 -4.61 21.57
C VAL A 626 10.46 -3.61 22.69
N GLU A 627 11.28 -3.71 23.74
CA GLU A 627 11.12 -2.90 24.95
C GLU A 627 11.50 -1.42 24.74
N ASP A 628 12.45 -1.12 23.86
CA ASP A 628 12.92 0.23 23.57
C ASP A 628 12.98 0.53 22.07
N GLU A 629 12.89 1.81 21.70
CA GLU A 629 13.07 2.25 20.31
C GLU A 629 14.55 2.15 19.93
N TYR A 630 14.85 1.45 18.84
CA TYR A 630 16.23 1.27 18.36
C TYR A 630 16.32 1.25 16.84
N VAL A 631 17.50 1.55 16.32
CA VAL A 631 17.81 1.39 14.89
C VAL A 631 18.43 0.01 14.67
N ASP A 632 17.84 -0.81 13.80
CA ASP A 632 18.47 -2.07 13.40
C ASP A 632 19.63 -1.78 12.43
N TRP A 633 20.80 -1.50 13.00
CA TRP A 633 22.01 -1.17 12.23
C TRP A 633 22.45 -2.26 11.26
N VAL A 634 22.06 -3.52 11.47
CA VAL A 634 22.37 -4.60 10.54
C VAL A 634 21.47 -4.48 9.32
N ILE A 635 20.17 -4.29 9.53
CA ILE A 635 19.21 -4.12 8.44
C ILE A 635 19.40 -2.80 7.68
N SER A 636 19.78 -1.72 8.37
CA SER A 636 19.89 -0.39 7.74
C SER A 636 21.14 -0.22 6.87
N ARG A 637 22.17 -1.07 7.01
CA ARG A 637 23.46 -0.96 6.30
C ARG A 637 23.33 -0.70 4.80
N PRO A 638 22.57 -1.50 4.03
CA PRO A 638 22.48 -1.31 2.59
C PRO A 638 21.88 0.03 2.19
N TYR A 639 20.85 0.48 2.92
CA TYR A 639 20.21 1.76 2.67
C TYR A 639 21.18 2.91 2.97
N ILE A 640 21.95 2.81 4.05
CA ILE A 640 22.99 3.79 4.40
C ILE A 640 24.04 3.87 3.30
N TYR A 641 24.53 2.74 2.79
CA TYR A 641 25.49 2.74 1.67
C TYR A 641 24.91 3.42 0.42
N LEU A 642 23.66 3.12 0.06
CA LEU A 642 22.99 3.74 -1.08
C LEU A 642 22.76 5.24 -0.88
N VAL A 643 22.44 5.67 0.35
CA VAL A 643 22.33 7.09 0.72
C VAL A 643 23.68 7.78 0.54
N LEU A 644 24.74 7.25 1.13
CA LEU A 644 26.08 7.83 1.04
C LEU A 644 26.55 7.91 -0.42
N LEU A 645 26.30 6.87 -1.20
CA LEU A 645 26.64 6.84 -2.63
C LEU A 645 25.86 7.91 -3.42
N ASN A 646 24.57 8.09 -3.15
CA ASN A 646 23.77 9.15 -3.75
C ASN A 646 24.22 10.56 -3.29
N LEU A 647 24.66 10.72 -2.04
CA LEU A 647 25.22 11.99 -1.55
C LEU A 647 26.54 12.35 -2.25
N VAL A 648 27.40 11.36 -2.53
CA VAL A 648 28.58 11.57 -3.38
C VAL A 648 28.15 12.01 -4.78
N GLY A 649 27.10 11.40 -5.35
CA GLY A 649 26.48 11.85 -6.60
C GLY A 649 26.04 13.31 -6.58
N VAL A 650 25.38 13.78 -5.51
CA VAL A 650 25.02 15.20 -5.36
C VAL A 650 26.27 16.09 -5.33
N GLY A 651 27.29 15.71 -4.57
CA GLY A 651 28.54 16.46 -4.48
C GLY A 651 29.23 16.62 -5.84
N VAL A 652 29.34 15.52 -6.60
CA VAL A 652 29.91 15.53 -7.95
C VAL A 652 29.02 16.29 -8.93
N GLY A 653 27.69 16.22 -8.79
CA GLY A 653 26.75 16.99 -9.59
C GLY A 653 26.90 18.50 -9.39
N ILE A 654 27.08 18.96 -8.15
CA ILE A 654 27.37 20.38 -7.85
C ILE A 654 28.70 20.79 -8.46
N TRP A 655 29.73 19.96 -8.32
CA TRP A 655 31.05 20.23 -8.91
C TRP A 655 30.96 20.32 -10.45
N ARG A 656 30.26 19.40 -11.11
CA ARG A 656 30.01 19.44 -12.57
C ARG A 656 29.18 20.65 -13.00
N PHE A 657 28.24 21.10 -12.17
CA PHE A 657 27.50 22.33 -12.47
C PHE A 657 28.40 23.57 -12.45
N MET A 658 29.39 23.61 -11.54
CA MET A 658 30.29 24.76 -11.40
C MET A 658 31.46 24.75 -12.40
N TYR A 659 31.99 23.56 -12.72
CA TYR A 659 33.24 23.42 -13.48
C TYR A 659 33.11 22.54 -14.73
N GLY A 660 31.93 21.97 -14.99
CA GLY A 660 31.70 21.09 -16.13
C GLY A 660 31.32 21.83 -17.42
N PRO A 661 31.22 21.09 -18.54
CA PRO A 661 30.87 21.65 -19.84
C PRO A 661 29.45 22.27 -19.87
N GLU A 662 29.30 23.43 -20.52
CA GLU A 662 28.02 24.16 -20.55
C GLU A 662 26.89 23.37 -21.23
N ASN A 663 27.23 22.58 -22.25
CA ASN A 663 26.30 21.73 -23.00
C ASN A 663 25.75 20.55 -22.16
N GLU A 664 26.38 20.21 -21.04
CA GLU A 664 25.96 19.11 -20.16
C GLU A 664 25.13 19.57 -18.97
N ILE A 665 25.01 20.88 -18.73
CA ILE A 665 24.36 21.44 -17.54
C ILE A 665 22.94 20.90 -17.36
N LEU A 666 22.15 20.78 -18.44
CA LEU A 666 20.79 20.24 -18.36
C LEU A 666 20.77 18.76 -17.95
N THR A 667 21.72 17.96 -18.43
CA THR A 667 21.84 16.54 -18.07
C THR A 667 22.27 16.37 -16.61
N VAL A 668 23.17 17.24 -16.13
CA VAL A 668 23.56 17.33 -14.71
C VAL A 668 22.33 17.63 -13.86
N TRP A 669 21.52 18.62 -14.23
CA TRP A 669 20.29 18.98 -13.50
C TRP A 669 19.30 17.83 -13.43
N VAL A 670 19.00 17.19 -14.57
CA VAL A 670 18.09 16.04 -14.61
C VAL A 670 18.61 14.92 -13.70
N SER A 671 19.91 14.59 -13.77
CA SER A 671 20.51 13.54 -12.95
C SER A 671 20.45 13.87 -11.46
N VAL A 672 20.77 15.11 -11.07
CA VAL A 672 20.71 15.57 -9.69
C VAL A 672 19.28 15.54 -9.15
N ILE A 673 18.27 15.91 -9.96
CA ILE A 673 16.86 15.80 -9.58
C ILE A 673 16.49 14.33 -9.27
N TRP A 674 16.92 13.39 -10.11
CA TRP A 674 16.71 11.96 -9.86
C TRP A 674 17.45 11.45 -8.63
N VAL A 675 18.68 11.91 -8.37
CA VAL A 675 19.40 11.59 -7.13
C VAL A 675 18.64 12.10 -5.91
N PHE A 676 18.07 13.32 -5.96
CA PHE A 676 17.22 13.82 -4.88
C PHE A 676 15.97 12.99 -4.68
N TYR A 677 15.32 12.56 -5.77
CA TYR A 677 14.21 11.63 -5.70
C TYR A 677 14.60 10.32 -5.01
N ASN A 678 15.73 9.73 -5.40
CA ASN A 678 16.26 8.51 -4.77
C ASN A 678 16.54 8.73 -3.28
N LEU A 679 17.11 9.88 -2.89
CA LEU A 679 17.33 10.22 -1.49
C LEU A 679 16.02 10.33 -0.70
N ILE A 680 14.93 10.83 -1.28
CA ILE A 680 13.64 10.89 -0.57
C ILE A 680 13.15 9.47 -0.25
N ILE A 681 13.16 8.59 -1.25
CA ILE A 681 12.74 7.19 -1.11
C ILE A 681 13.64 6.44 -0.12
N LEU A 682 14.96 6.58 -0.24
CA LEU A 682 15.93 5.95 0.66
C LEU A 682 15.77 6.45 2.09
N GLY A 683 15.44 7.73 2.29
CA GLY A 683 15.09 8.25 3.60
C GLY A 683 13.85 7.56 4.19
N GLY A 684 12.86 7.25 3.35
CA GLY A 684 11.68 6.48 3.74
C GLY A 684 12.05 5.05 4.18
N ALA A 685 12.93 4.39 3.43
CA ALA A 685 13.45 3.06 3.78
C ALA A 685 14.22 3.07 5.11
N VAL A 686 15.04 4.10 5.34
CA VAL A 686 15.72 4.33 6.63
C VAL A 686 14.71 4.56 7.75
N ALA A 687 13.64 5.34 7.52
CA ALA A 687 12.60 5.57 8.52
C ALA A 687 11.92 4.28 8.97
N VAL A 688 11.65 3.35 8.05
CA VAL A 688 11.07 2.04 8.37
C VAL A 688 12.01 1.19 9.23
N SER A 689 13.33 1.35 9.08
CA SER A 689 14.33 0.59 9.86
C SER A 689 14.50 1.04 11.31
N VAL A 690 13.83 2.11 11.72
CA VAL A 690 13.77 2.54 13.12
C VAL A 690 12.60 1.80 13.80
N GLU A 691 12.91 0.82 14.63
CA GLU A 691 11.91 -0.01 15.29
C GLU A 691 11.24 0.77 16.42
N SER A 692 9.94 1.00 16.30
CA SER A 692 9.16 1.66 17.34
C SER A 692 8.87 0.71 18.51
N LYS A 693 8.88 1.25 19.73
CA LYS A 693 8.60 0.53 20.98
C LYS A 693 7.26 -0.20 20.92
N GLN A 694 7.26 -1.50 21.23
CA GLN A 694 6.07 -2.34 21.33
C GLN A 694 5.90 -2.81 22.77
N VAL A 695 5.09 -2.06 23.54
CA VAL A 695 4.89 -2.31 24.98
C VAL A 695 3.96 -3.49 25.26
N ARG A 696 3.06 -3.83 24.32
CA ARG A 696 1.98 -4.81 24.56
C ARG A 696 2.25 -6.14 23.85
N ARG A 697 2.16 -7.24 24.60
CA ARG A 697 2.29 -8.63 24.10
C ARG A 697 1.07 -9.07 23.27
N SER A 698 -0.14 -8.69 23.69
CA SER A 698 -1.38 -8.97 22.96
C SER A 698 -1.86 -7.73 22.21
N HIS A 699 -2.10 -7.87 20.92
CA HIS A 699 -2.64 -6.80 20.08
C HIS A 699 -4.12 -6.57 20.40
N ARG A 700 -4.54 -5.30 20.40
CA ARG A 700 -5.93 -4.91 20.60
C ARG A 700 -6.63 -4.71 19.27
N VAL A 701 -7.83 -5.25 19.17
CA VAL A 701 -8.74 -5.16 18.05
C VAL A 701 -9.74 -4.07 18.37
N GLU A 702 -9.73 -2.96 17.63
CA GLU A 702 -10.77 -1.94 17.78
C GLU A 702 -12.08 -2.43 17.14
N MET A 703 -13.16 -2.35 17.89
CA MET A 703 -14.50 -2.76 17.47
C MET A 703 -15.52 -2.12 18.39
N SER A 704 -16.62 -1.61 17.82
CA SER A 704 -17.75 -1.10 18.60
C SER A 704 -18.80 -2.19 18.77
N MET A 705 -18.98 -2.71 19.97
CA MET A 705 -20.05 -3.70 20.25
C MET A 705 -20.71 -3.48 21.62
N PRO A 706 -22.03 -3.76 21.74
CA PRO A 706 -22.73 -3.60 23.00
C PRO A 706 -22.29 -4.65 24.01
N ALA A 707 -22.18 -4.23 25.27
CA ALA A 707 -21.85 -5.06 26.41
C ALA A 707 -22.53 -4.52 27.68
N ALA A 708 -22.39 -5.24 28.78
CA ALA A 708 -22.75 -4.71 30.09
C ALA A 708 -21.70 -5.09 31.14
N ILE A 709 -21.54 -4.25 32.16
CA ILE A 709 -20.76 -4.58 33.35
C ILE A 709 -21.74 -4.89 34.49
N ALA A 710 -21.58 -6.06 35.11
CA ALA A 710 -22.29 -6.44 36.32
C ALA A 710 -21.34 -6.31 37.52
N ARG A 711 -21.73 -5.52 38.53
CA ARG A 711 -21.07 -5.48 39.83
C ARG A 711 -21.54 -6.63 40.72
N ASP A 712 -20.75 -6.95 41.74
CA ASP A 712 -21.11 -7.97 42.73
C ASP A 712 -22.34 -7.60 43.57
N ASP A 713 -22.69 -6.32 43.64
CA ASP A 713 -23.92 -5.82 44.27
C ASP A 713 -25.18 -5.92 43.38
N GLY A 714 -25.06 -6.50 42.18
CA GLY A 714 -26.16 -6.71 41.24
C GLY A 714 -26.44 -5.53 40.30
N HIS A 715 -25.76 -4.40 40.42
CA HIS A 715 -25.94 -3.30 39.48
C HIS A 715 -25.36 -3.63 38.10
N LEU A 716 -26.15 -3.34 37.06
CA LEU A 716 -25.80 -3.51 35.66
C LEU A 716 -25.62 -2.17 34.97
N PHE A 717 -24.46 -1.98 34.36
CA PHE A 717 -24.15 -0.78 33.58
C PHE A 717 -24.07 -1.17 32.12
N SER A 718 -24.92 -0.55 31.29
CA SER A 718 -24.79 -0.66 29.84
C SER A 718 -23.49 0.00 29.39
N CYS A 719 -22.73 -0.68 28.54
CA CYS A 719 -21.49 -0.15 28.00
C CYS A 719 -21.29 -0.58 26.55
N THR A 720 -20.39 0.12 25.86
CA THR A 720 -19.91 -0.27 24.54
C THR A 720 -18.45 -0.65 24.64
N VAL A 721 -18.09 -1.87 24.24
CA VAL A 721 -16.69 -2.25 24.00
C VAL A 721 -16.20 -1.46 22.79
N HIS A 722 -15.05 -0.80 22.90
CA HIS A 722 -14.40 -0.11 21.79
C HIS A 722 -13.11 -0.79 21.34
N ASP A 723 -12.47 -1.57 22.22
CA ASP A 723 -11.36 -2.44 21.86
C ASP A 723 -11.29 -3.69 22.75
N TYR A 724 -10.66 -4.76 22.26
CA TYR A 724 -10.42 -5.98 23.02
C TYR A 724 -9.12 -6.69 22.63
N SER A 725 -8.61 -7.53 23.52
CA SER A 725 -7.45 -8.42 23.33
C SER A 725 -7.59 -9.64 24.23
N ASP A 726 -6.69 -10.62 24.10
CA ASP A 726 -6.66 -11.80 24.98
C ASP A 726 -6.52 -11.47 26.47
N GLY A 727 -5.89 -10.33 26.79
CA GLY A 727 -5.61 -9.93 28.18
C GLY A 727 -6.61 -8.93 28.77
N GLY A 728 -7.49 -8.34 27.97
CA GLY A 728 -8.36 -7.28 28.47
C GLY A 728 -9.08 -6.48 27.38
N LEU A 729 -9.99 -5.61 27.82
CA LEU A 729 -10.90 -4.85 26.98
C LEU A 729 -10.91 -3.36 27.35
N GLY A 730 -11.15 -2.51 26.37
CA GLY A 730 -11.54 -1.11 26.56
C GLY A 730 -13.06 -0.98 26.40
N VAL A 731 -13.73 -0.41 27.41
CA VAL A 731 -15.18 -0.17 27.36
C VAL A 731 -15.51 1.28 27.67
N LYS A 732 -16.64 1.74 27.14
CA LYS A 732 -17.22 3.05 27.44
C LYS A 732 -18.59 2.85 28.07
N ILE A 733 -18.73 3.26 29.33
CA ILE A 733 -20.00 3.16 30.08
C ILE A 733 -20.95 4.26 29.61
N HIS A 734 -22.23 3.92 29.41
CA HIS A 734 -23.27 4.90 29.15
C HIS A 734 -23.74 5.51 30.48
N GLY A 735 -23.31 6.74 30.77
CA GLY A 735 -23.59 7.45 32.04
C GLY A 735 -22.33 7.69 32.87
N GLU A 736 -22.50 8.01 34.15
CA GLU A 736 -21.37 8.16 35.08
C GLU A 736 -20.79 6.79 35.46
N ALA A 737 -19.47 6.62 35.32
CA ALA A 737 -18.80 5.40 35.69
C ALA A 737 -18.75 5.25 37.22
N GLN A 738 -19.70 4.49 37.77
CA GLN A 738 -19.72 4.12 39.19
C GLN A 738 -18.89 2.84 39.45
N VAL A 739 -17.72 2.73 38.83
CA VAL A 739 -16.78 1.61 39.05
C VAL A 739 -15.45 2.16 39.54
N LEU A 740 -14.84 1.48 40.50
CA LEU A 740 -13.56 1.88 41.09
C LEU A 740 -12.40 1.12 40.43
N GLU A 741 -11.23 1.74 40.39
CA GLU A 741 -10.01 1.03 39.98
C GLU A 741 -9.74 -0.17 40.90
N SER A 742 -9.23 -1.26 40.32
CA SER A 742 -9.03 -2.57 40.96
C SER A 742 -10.30 -3.30 41.42
N GLN A 743 -11.49 -2.76 41.18
CA GLN A 743 -12.75 -3.45 41.48
C GLN A 743 -12.93 -4.71 40.61
N HIS A 744 -13.43 -5.78 41.20
CA HIS A 744 -13.81 -7.00 40.48
C HIS A 744 -15.24 -6.84 39.97
N VAL A 745 -15.43 -7.10 38.68
CA VAL A 745 -16.74 -7.03 38.02
C VAL A 745 -16.86 -8.16 36.99
N LYS A 746 -18.07 -8.42 36.51
CA LYS A 746 -18.31 -9.36 35.42
C LYS A 746 -18.66 -8.59 34.16
N LEU A 747 -17.94 -8.87 33.08
CA LEU A 747 -18.27 -8.37 31.75
C LEU A 747 -19.29 -9.31 31.11
N LEU A 748 -20.43 -8.79 30.70
CA LEU A 748 -21.46 -9.52 29.97
C LEU A 748 -21.34 -9.24 28.48
N LEU A 749 -21.14 -10.28 27.68
CA LEU A 749 -21.18 -10.22 26.21
C LEU A 749 -22.29 -11.11 25.68
N LYS A 750 -22.80 -10.77 24.49
CA LYS A 750 -23.85 -11.51 23.80
C LYS A 750 -23.33 -12.21 22.55
N ARG A 751 -23.80 -13.44 22.35
CA ARG A 751 -23.64 -14.18 21.09
C ARG A 751 -25.00 -14.73 20.66
N GLY A 752 -25.62 -14.09 19.67
CA GLY A 752 -27.00 -14.38 19.31
C GLY A 752 -27.93 -14.05 20.48
N GLN A 753 -28.73 -15.04 20.91
CA GLN A 753 -29.64 -14.92 22.05
C GLN A 753 -29.02 -15.34 23.39
N GLN A 754 -27.76 -15.77 23.39
CA GLN A 754 -27.06 -16.24 24.60
C GLN A 754 -26.19 -15.14 25.21
N GLU A 755 -26.21 -15.07 26.54
CA GLU A 755 -25.40 -14.15 27.35
C GLU A 755 -24.29 -14.92 28.07
N TYR A 756 -23.09 -14.35 28.07
CA TYR A 756 -21.90 -14.91 28.68
C TYR A 756 -21.28 -13.92 29.64
N ALA A 757 -20.83 -14.40 30.80
CA ALA A 757 -20.23 -13.59 31.85
C ALA A 757 -18.74 -13.93 32.02
N PHE A 758 -17.89 -12.91 31.93
CA PHE A 758 -16.44 -13.03 32.03
C PHE A 758 -15.92 -12.27 33.27
N PRO A 759 -15.16 -12.94 34.16
CA PRO A 759 -14.59 -12.29 35.32
C PRO A 759 -13.48 -11.32 34.88
N VAL A 760 -13.60 -10.05 35.29
CA VAL A 760 -12.66 -8.99 34.96
C VAL A 760 -12.31 -8.15 36.18
N ARG A 761 -11.14 -7.51 36.13
CA ARG A 761 -10.71 -6.48 37.08
C ARG A 761 -10.63 -5.13 36.38
N VAL A 762 -11.17 -4.09 36.99
CA VAL A 762 -11.04 -2.72 36.49
C VAL A 762 -9.59 -2.29 36.64
N ALA A 763 -8.89 -2.07 35.51
CA ALA A 763 -7.49 -1.70 35.49
C ALA A 763 -7.26 -0.18 35.46
N ARG A 764 -8.20 0.57 34.88
CA ARG A 764 -8.12 2.04 34.78
C ARG A 764 -9.51 2.63 34.62
N VAL A 765 -9.77 3.79 35.22
CA VAL A 765 -10.99 4.58 35.00
C VAL A 765 -10.62 6.00 34.55
N ASN A 766 -11.19 6.45 33.43
CA ASN A 766 -11.00 7.81 32.92
C ASN A 766 -12.33 8.37 32.43
N GLY A 767 -13.08 9.02 33.34
CA GLY A 767 -14.45 9.45 33.05
C GLY A 767 -15.35 8.25 32.73
N SER A 768 -15.96 8.22 31.54
CA SER A 768 -16.78 7.09 31.08
C SER A 768 -15.98 5.95 30.44
N GLU A 769 -14.68 6.13 30.20
CA GLU A 769 -13.81 5.11 29.62
C GLU A 769 -13.17 4.26 30.71
N VAL A 770 -13.34 2.94 30.59
CA VAL A 770 -12.89 1.97 31.58
C VAL A 770 -12.03 0.91 30.88
N GLY A 771 -10.83 0.70 31.40
CA GLY A 771 -9.97 -0.41 31.02
C GLY A 771 -10.25 -1.62 31.90
N LEU A 772 -10.56 -2.75 31.28
CA LEU A 772 -10.81 -4.03 31.96
C LEU A 772 -9.66 -4.99 31.67
N GLN A 773 -9.20 -5.70 32.70
CA GLN A 773 -8.26 -6.80 32.60
C GLN A 773 -9.00 -8.13 32.80
N LEU A 774 -8.83 -9.08 31.90
CA LEU A 774 -9.41 -10.41 32.05
C LEU A 774 -8.70 -11.17 33.18
N LEU A 775 -9.48 -11.78 34.06
CA LEU A 775 -8.97 -12.73 35.04
C LEU A 775 -8.76 -14.10 34.37
N PRO A 776 -7.96 -15.00 34.96
CA PRO A 776 -7.76 -16.34 34.41
C PRO A 776 -9.10 -17.04 34.13
N LEU A 777 -9.30 -17.44 32.87
CA LEU A 777 -10.53 -18.09 32.40
C LEU A 777 -10.38 -19.60 32.40
N SER A 778 -11.46 -20.32 32.65
CA SER A 778 -11.54 -21.75 32.32
C SER A 778 -11.50 -21.97 30.80
N ASN A 779 -11.21 -23.18 30.34
CA ASN A 779 -11.21 -23.48 28.89
C ASN A 779 -12.55 -23.11 28.24
N GLN A 780 -13.67 -23.43 28.87
CA GLN A 780 -15.00 -23.10 28.34
C GLN A 780 -15.24 -21.58 28.29
N GLN A 781 -14.88 -20.85 29.35
CA GLN A 781 -14.99 -19.38 29.34
C GLN A 781 -14.10 -18.75 28.29
N HIS A 782 -12.92 -19.31 28.02
CA HIS A 782 -12.03 -18.80 26.99
C HIS A 782 -12.61 -19.07 25.59
N ILE A 783 -13.16 -20.26 25.35
CA ILE A 783 -13.90 -20.59 24.12
C ILE A 783 -15.02 -19.58 23.90
N ASP A 784 -15.85 -19.35 24.92
CA ASP A 784 -16.97 -18.42 24.84
C ASP A 784 -16.51 -16.98 24.60
N PHE A 785 -15.41 -16.56 25.22
CA PHE A 785 -14.82 -15.24 25.02
C PHE A 785 -14.37 -15.02 23.57
N VAL A 786 -13.58 -15.95 23.03
CA VAL A 786 -13.10 -15.91 21.63
C VAL A 786 -14.27 -15.90 20.65
N GLN A 787 -15.30 -16.70 20.92
CA GLN A 787 -16.48 -16.78 20.06
C GLN A 787 -17.41 -15.56 20.19
N CYS A 788 -17.37 -14.82 21.30
CA CYS A 788 -18.03 -13.53 21.46
C CYS A 788 -17.27 -12.37 20.82
N THR A 789 -15.98 -12.54 20.50
CA THR A 789 -15.07 -11.46 20.09
C THR A 789 -14.45 -11.74 18.72
N PHE A 790 -13.31 -12.43 18.67
CA PHE A 790 -12.51 -12.66 17.47
C PHE A 790 -13.26 -13.46 16.40
N ALA A 791 -14.09 -14.44 16.80
CA ALA A 791 -14.72 -15.36 15.85
C ALA A 791 -16.09 -14.91 15.33
N ARG A 792 -16.54 -13.67 15.59
CA ARG A 792 -17.83 -13.21 15.03
C ARG A 792 -17.73 -13.03 13.51
N ALA A 793 -18.86 -13.14 12.82
CA ALA A 793 -18.92 -13.05 11.36
C ALA A 793 -18.62 -11.64 10.82
N ASP A 794 -18.94 -10.60 11.61
CA ASP A 794 -18.83 -9.18 11.25
C ASP A 794 -17.48 -8.55 11.65
N THR A 795 -16.68 -9.22 12.49
CA THR A 795 -15.47 -8.65 13.10
C THR A 795 -14.51 -8.06 12.07
N TRP A 796 -14.28 -8.76 10.95
CA TRP A 796 -13.29 -8.37 9.94
C TRP A 796 -13.90 -7.78 8.67
N ALA A 797 -15.23 -7.89 8.50
CA ALA A 797 -15.91 -7.47 7.28
C ALA A 797 -15.82 -5.94 7.08
N LEU A 798 -15.93 -5.17 8.15
CA LEU A 798 -15.94 -3.70 8.11
C LEU A 798 -14.55 -3.08 7.94
N TRP A 799 -13.47 -3.86 8.04
CA TRP A 799 -12.11 -3.31 8.07
C TRP A 799 -11.61 -2.89 6.69
N GLN A 800 -12.11 -3.51 5.62
CA GLN A 800 -11.69 -3.18 4.25
C GLN A 800 -12.25 -1.84 3.76
N ASP A 801 -13.37 -1.37 4.31
CA ASP A 801 -14.06 -0.15 3.87
C ASP A 801 -13.56 1.13 4.56
N SER A 802 -12.57 1.01 5.45
CA SER A 802 -12.15 2.10 6.34
C SER A 802 -11.04 3.02 5.78
N PHE A 803 -10.39 2.65 4.67
CA PHE A 803 -9.27 3.43 4.14
C PHE A 803 -9.71 4.62 3.27
N PRO A 804 -9.09 5.81 3.45
CA PRO A 804 -9.35 6.95 2.58
C PRO A 804 -8.85 6.68 1.16
N GLU A 805 -9.56 7.24 0.16
CA GLU A 805 -9.15 7.15 -1.24
C GLU A 805 -7.77 7.77 -1.48
N ASP A 806 -6.95 7.13 -2.34
CA ASP A 806 -5.63 7.64 -2.72
C ASP A 806 -5.71 9.03 -3.35
N LYS A 807 -4.87 9.92 -2.85
CA LYS A 807 -4.66 11.26 -3.39
C LYS A 807 -3.18 11.42 -3.73
N PRO A 808 -2.77 11.22 -5.01
CA PRO A 808 -1.36 11.11 -5.38
C PRO A 808 -0.46 12.25 -4.88
N MET A 809 -0.96 13.49 -4.87
CA MET A 809 -0.21 14.64 -4.36
C MET A 809 -0.07 14.62 -2.84
N GLU A 810 -1.10 14.22 -2.10
CA GLU A 810 -1.01 14.08 -0.63
C GLU A 810 -0.05 12.93 -0.27
N SER A 811 -0.12 11.80 -1.00
CA SER A 811 0.78 10.66 -0.84
C SER A 811 2.24 11.03 -1.09
N LEU A 812 2.54 11.80 -2.14
CA LEU A 812 3.90 12.29 -2.40
C LEU A 812 4.42 13.18 -1.26
N LEU A 813 3.59 14.09 -0.75
CA LEU A 813 3.94 14.95 0.38
C LEU A 813 4.20 14.15 1.66
N ASP A 814 3.43 13.09 1.88
CA ASP A 814 3.61 12.22 3.02
C ASP A 814 4.92 11.44 2.95
N ILE A 815 5.31 10.96 1.77
CA ILE A 815 6.61 10.30 1.55
C ILE A 815 7.77 11.27 1.72
N LEU A 816 7.64 12.51 1.25
CA LEU A 816 8.64 13.56 1.47
C LEU A 816 8.88 13.80 2.96
N LYS A 817 7.81 13.93 3.75
CA LYS A 817 7.89 14.08 5.21
C LYS A 817 8.51 12.85 5.87
N LEU A 818 8.16 11.66 5.38
CA LEU A 818 8.69 10.40 5.88
C LEU A 818 10.19 10.28 5.64
N GLY A 819 10.64 10.58 4.42
CA GLY A 819 12.04 10.60 4.05
C GLY A 819 12.85 11.52 4.94
N PHE A 820 12.32 12.70 5.23
CA PHE A 820 12.92 13.64 6.17
C PHE A 820 13.00 13.09 7.61
N ARG A 821 11.93 12.46 8.10
CA ARG A 821 11.90 11.84 9.43
C ARG A 821 12.97 10.75 9.56
N GLY A 822 13.14 9.91 8.53
CA GLY A 822 14.17 8.87 8.51
C GLY A 822 15.59 9.42 8.68
N TYR A 823 15.93 10.48 7.94
CA TYR A 823 17.23 11.13 8.09
C TYR A 823 17.43 11.81 9.44
N ARG A 824 16.37 12.40 10.00
CA ARG A 824 16.42 13.00 11.32
C ARG A 824 16.69 11.96 12.40
N HIS A 825 15.94 10.85 12.42
CA HIS A 825 16.15 9.78 13.39
C HIS A 825 17.55 9.20 13.24
N LEU A 826 18.00 8.95 12.01
CA LEU A 826 19.35 8.44 11.80
C LEU A 826 20.43 9.43 12.30
N ALA A 827 20.24 10.75 12.18
CA ALA A 827 21.13 11.75 12.77
C ALA A 827 21.11 11.76 14.32
N GLU A 828 19.97 11.45 14.93
CA GLU A 828 19.80 11.38 16.39
C GLU A 828 20.55 10.17 16.97
N PHE A 829 20.52 9.02 16.29
CA PHE A 829 21.17 7.78 16.72
C PHE A 829 22.61 7.56 16.19
N SER A 830 23.10 8.39 15.27
CA SER A 830 24.44 8.22 14.66
C SER A 830 25.61 8.71 15.54
N PRO A 831 26.81 8.11 15.41
CA PRO A 831 28.03 8.61 16.02
C PRO A 831 28.36 10.07 15.61
N PRO A 832 29.10 10.84 16.44
CA PRO A 832 29.34 12.28 16.21
C PRO A 832 29.92 12.65 14.84
N SER A 833 30.81 11.83 14.28
CA SER A 833 31.42 12.02 12.95
C SER A 833 30.40 11.92 11.81
N VAL A 834 29.41 11.05 11.95
CA VAL A 834 28.36 10.76 10.97
C VAL A 834 27.19 11.75 11.11
N LYS A 835 26.98 12.26 12.32
CA LYS A 835 25.94 13.24 12.66
C LYS A 835 26.04 14.54 11.85
N VAL A 836 27.25 14.99 11.51
CA VAL A 836 27.46 16.21 10.70
C VAL A 836 26.89 16.06 9.30
N ILE A 837 27.09 14.90 8.66
CA ILE A 837 26.61 14.62 7.29
C ILE A 837 25.08 14.63 7.28
N PHE A 838 24.44 13.93 8.22
CA PHE A 838 22.98 13.86 8.28
C PHE A 838 22.32 15.15 8.76
N ARG A 839 23.01 15.97 9.56
CA ARG A 839 22.56 17.32 9.92
C ARG A 839 22.55 18.25 8.70
N SER A 840 23.57 18.18 7.86
CA SER A 840 23.61 18.91 6.58
C SER A 840 22.50 18.46 5.63
N LEU A 841 22.24 17.15 5.56
CA LEU A 841 21.15 16.59 4.77
C LEU A 841 19.77 17.05 5.26
N THR A 842 19.53 17.01 6.57
CA THR A 842 18.26 17.51 7.14
C THR A 842 18.08 19.01 6.89
N MET A 843 19.13 19.82 6.98
CA MET A 843 19.03 21.25 6.61
C MET A 843 18.69 21.45 5.12
N LEU A 844 19.32 20.68 4.23
CA LEU A 844 19.06 20.73 2.79
C LEU A 844 17.63 20.30 2.45
N VAL A 845 17.16 19.20 3.01
CA VAL A 845 15.79 18.72 2.79
C VAL A 845 14.76 19.69 3.37
N ALA A 846 14.99 20.22 4.59
CA ALA A 846 14.13 21.24 5.18
C ALA A 846 14.06 22.52 4.32
N TRP A 847 15.15 22.85 3.63
CA TRP A 847 15.18 23.94 2.66
C TRP A 847 14.31 23.63 1.43
N PHE A 848 14.39 22.43 0.85
CA PHE A 848 13.50 22.01 -0.25
C PHE A 848 12.02 21.98 0.16
N VAL A 849 11.69 21.38 1.32
CA VAL A 849 10.32 21.32 1.85
C VAL A 849 9.74 22.72 2.07
N SER A 850 10.57 23.73 2.30
CA SER A 850 10.09 25.11 2.43
C SER A 850 9.49 25.72 1.16
N PHE A 851 9.68 25.10 -0.02
CA PHE A 851 9.07 25.53 -1.28
C PHE A 851 7.72 24.87 -1.57
N ILE A 852 7.33 23.88 -0.76
CA ILE A 852 6.09 23.14 -0.96
C ILE A 852 4.90 24.00 -0.54
N PRO A 853 3.90 24.21 -1.41
CA PRO A 853 2.67 24.91 -1.07
C PRO A 853 1.92 24.27 0.10
N ARG A 854 1.27 25.08 0.94
CA ARG A 854 0.46 24.61 2.09
C ARG A 854 -1.00 25.02 1.96
N ARG A 855 -1.92 24.16 2.42
CA ARG A 855 -3.33 24.52 2.50
C ARG A 855 -3.52 25.67 3.51
N PRO A 856 -4.35 26.68 3.20
CA PRO A 856 -4.88 27.59 4.21
C PRO A 856 -5.62 26.75 5.25
N GLU A 857 -5.27 26.87 6.53
CA GLU A 857 -6.11 26.35 7.60
C GLU A 857 -7.43 27.13 7.54
N ARG A 858 -8.54 26.44 7.21
CA ARG A 858 -9.85 27.00 7.52
C ARG A 858 -9.86 27.16 9.04
N ALA A 859 -10.05 28.38 9.52
CA ALA A 859 -10.44 28.59 10.92
C ALA A 859 -11.56 27.58 11.20
N ALA A 860 -11.28 26.62 12.07
CA ALA A 860 -12.28 25.65 12.48
C ALA A 860 -13.48 26.47 12.96
N ALA A 861 -14.63 26.29 12.31
CA ALA A 861 -15.87 26.67 12.94
C ALA A 861 -15.87 25.95 14.29
N THR A 862 -15.81 26.73 15.38
CA THR A 862 -16.15 26.27 16.71
C THR A 862 -17.47 25.55 16.58
N LEU A 863 -17.43 24.21 16.60
CA LEU A 863 -18.61 23.36 16.69
C LEU A 863 -19.23 23.65 18.04
N SER A 864 -20.17 24.61 18.08
CA SER A 864 -21.16 24.66 19.14
C SER A 864 -21.90 23.34 19.08
N ALA A 865 -21.74 22.53 20.12
CA ALA A 865 -22.48 21.30 20.29
C ALA A 865 -23.97 21.63 20.38
N GLU A 866 -24.71 21.38 19.30
CA GLU A 866 -26.15 21.17 19.39
C GLU A 866 -26.41 19.66 19.53
N PRO A 867 -27.19 19.23 20.53
CA PRO A 867 -27.53 17.83 20.70
C PRO A 867 -28.58 17.44 19.66
N ALA A 868 -28.20 16.58 18.71
CA ALA A 868 -29.16 15.92 17.84
C ALA A 868 -30.01 14.95 18.67
N MET A 869 -31.24 15.37 18.97
CA MET A 869 -32.31 14.46 19.39
C MET A 869 -32.59 13.49 18.23
N ALA A 870 -32.32 12.20 18.46
CA ALA A 870 -32.83 11.13 17.62
C ALA A 870 -34.29 10.83 18.05
N GLN A 871 -35.24 11.13 17.17
CA GLN A 871 -36.57 10.52 17.18
C GLN A 871 -36.61 9.47 16.06
N GLN A 872 -36.95 8.24 16.49
CA GLN A 872 -37.44 7.06 15.75
C GLN A 872 -36.44 6.25 14.92
#